data_AF-A0A4U0V8Z7-F1
#
_entry.id   AF-A0A4U0V8Z7-F1
#
_cell.length_a   1.000
_cell.length_b   1.000
_cell.length_c   1.000
_cell.angle_alpha   90.00
_cell.angle_beta   90.00
_cell.angle_gamma   90.00
#
_symmetry.space_group_name_H-M   'P 1'
#
loop_
_entity.id
_entity.type
_entity.pdbx_description
1 polymer ?
#
loop_
_entity_poly.entity_id
_entity_poly.type
_entity_poly.pdbx_seq_one_letter_code
_entity_poly.pdbx_strand_id
1 'polypeptide(L)'
;MVLEGGQDVISVEEQRLRADTERSKYWKKWGPYTAERQWATVREDYSADGNAWADFNYDMAQKRTYRWGEDGIAGVCDTHGRMHIAFAFWNEKDDHLKERLFGLSNPQGVHGESIKEAHFHLDNTPTHSYMKYLYKLPQGAFPYEDLIKENARRNRTEREYNLIDTGIFNDGKYWDCFIETAKDADDPDELLFRVTCYNRGPEYAKLHILPHVWFRNTWAWGRDDYKPNVHQIGPLQSEIEHRDIGKRYFQCSPSPNSCGGQDDVEPEFLFTDNDTNYVDIWGAKNNKTPYVKDAFHKRIIKGDQKAVNPQKTGTKSAAWYAFNQGRGVAPGDCAVVRFRISTKRNDSYLDEEEFDEIMDQRLQEADDFYFKINPMPMSDDLRNIQRQAFSGMLWCKQHYHFIWDQWANGDPSMPPPPPGRKAIRNSQWKHMHLDDILSMPDSWEYPFFAAWDSAFHCIPISQIDPEFAKKQLDLFTREWYMHPNGQLPAYEWNFGDVNPPVHAWATFRTFKIERKMYGREDLDFLERVFQKLLMNFAWWCNRKDTEGKNVFEGGFLGLDNIGLFNRSDPLPTGGTLEQADATGWMGFYSLCMLNIALELAKHRRIYEDIASKFFEHFILISDAMQYRKGSDAKSLWNDEDGFYYDAISWGGSWSHQMPVRSLVGLIPMYATLTLEPQVINRFPAFKKRLEWFVKNRHDVAERNMASMARRGKDSRILLSLVNEDRLRCILKRMLDETEFLSDHGIRSLSKIHKEHPVSMDVNGQHYSVSYIPGDSDSGLFGGNSNWRGPVWIAVNFLLIESLLRFYMFYGNTFKVECPTGSGDYMHLGHVAEELQHRLTHLMAADKDGKRAINDGNTMLDHDPHWKDYMFFYEFFDGDSGRGLGASHQTGWTGLMAKMIHDTGLNCRLPQTPRTPTAGASHYFDDTFVRQRRQSIGRTSRPGGPAHSMTRTRSIGARSDWSEKTGATSNGGGEADGDGDDEAFSNGVPTPGRTWSIYKEDDSKVGLPKPEDDPNDPINRFVANQLERIRSNEDREFAEELAAQNDGVDERE
;
A
#
# COMPACT_ATOMS: atom_id res chain seq x y z
N MET A 1 -23.98 4.37 -2.07
CA MET A 1 -25.09 4.91 -2.88
C MET A 1 -25.52 6.25 -2.30
N VAL A 2 -25.49 7.32 -3.09
CA VAL A 2 -25.95 8.66 -2.65
C VAL A 2 -27.19 8.97 -3.46
N LEU A 3 -28.35 9.05 -2.80
CA LEU A 3 -29.64 9.15 -3.48
C LEU A 3 -30.14 10.60 -3.49
N GLU A 4 -30.09 11.23 -4.66
CA GLU A 4 -30.75 12.51 -4.90
C GLU A 4 -32.06 12.27 -5.65
N GLY A 5 -33.19 12.76 -5.11
CA GLY A 5 -34.52 12.56 -5.72
C GLY A 5 -34.97 11.10 -5.89
N GLY A 6 -34.23 10.13 -5.32
CA GLY A 6 -34.44 8.69 -5.54
C GLY A 6 -33.58 8.07 -6.66
N GLN A 7 -32.60 8.81 -7.21
CA GLN A 7 -31.61 8.33 -8.18
C GLN A 7 -30.20 8.32 -7.58
N ASP A 8 -29.39 7.31 -7.89
CA ASP A 8 -28.00 7.23 -7.42
C ASP A 8 -27.12 8.22 -8.21
N VAL A 9 -26.48 9.14 -7.50
CA VAL A 9 -25.56 10.13 -8.08
C VAL A 9 -24.23 9.46 -8.35
N ILE A 10 -23.95 9.17 -9.62
CA ILE A 10 -22.75 8.47 -10.07
C ILE A 10 -21.66 9.51 -10.39
N SER A 11 -20.57 9.49 -9.63
CA SER A 11 -19.40 10.33 -9.87
C SER A 11 -18.79 10.08 -11.25
N VAL A 12 -18.11 11.07 -11.82
CA VAL A 12 -17.53 10.93 -13.16
C VAL A 12 -16.49 9.81 -13.21
N GLU A 13 -15.73 9.58 -12.13
CA GLU A 13 -14.78 8.47 -12.02
C GLU A 13 -15.47 7.08 -12.04
N GLU A 14 -16.63 6.94 -11.41
CA GLU A 14 -17.45 5.72 -11.54
C GLU A 14 -17.99 5.53 -12.98
N GLN A 15 -18.25 6.62 -13.71
CA GLN A 15 -18.64 6.55 -15.14
C GLN A 15 -17.46 6.07 -15.99
N ARG A 16 -16.23 6.54 -15.72
CA ARG A 16 -15.00 6.03 -16.37
C ARG A 16 -14.78 4.54 -16.08
N LEU A 17 -14.94 4.10 -14.83
CA LEU A 17 -14.86 2.69 -14.44
C LEU A 17 -15.87 1.81 -15.18
N ARG A 18 -17.12 2.29 -15.37
CA ARG A 18 -18.13 1.59 -16.17
C ARG A 18 -17.70 1.51 -17.65
N ALA A 19 -17.24 2.61 -18.23
CA ALA A 19 -16.77 2.64 -19.63
C ALA A 19 -15.57 1.71 -19.90
N ASP A 20 -14.65 1.59 -18.93
CA ASP A 20 -13.52 0.65 -18.98
C ASP A 20 -13.99 -0.81 -18.88
N THR A 21 -14.92 -1.10 -17.96
CA THR A 21 -15.54 -2.42 -17.78
C THR A 21 -16.31 -2.88 -19.03
N GLU A 22 -17.08 -1.98 -19.62
CA GLU A 22 -17.85 -2.19 -20.86
C GLU A 22 -16.98 -2.16 -22.12
N ARG A 23 -15.70 -1.78 -22.00
CA ARG A 23 -14.72 -1.62 -23.09
C ARG A 23 -15.14 -0.61 -24.15
N SER A 24 -15.94 0.39 -23.77
CA SER A 24 -16.30 1.53 -24.63
C SER A 24 -15.19 2.60 -24.63
N LYS A 25 -14.45 2.76 -23.53
CA LYS A 25 -13.20 3.54 -23.43
C LYS A 25 -12.20 2.84 -22.52
N TYR A 26 -10.97 2.61 -22.97
CA TYR A 26 -9.94 1.87 -22.22
C TYR A 26 -9.20 2.78 -21.23
N TRP A 27 -9.87 3.27 -20.19
CA TRP A 27 -9.28 4.21 -19.24
C TRP A 27 -8.05 3.66 -18.52
N LYS A 28 -8.01 2.38 -18.17
CA LYS A 28 -6.86 1.75 -17.48
C LYS A 28 -5.70 1.39 -18.41
N LYS A 29 -5.74 1.78 -19.69
CA LYS A 29 -4.66 1.54 -20.66
C LYS A 29 -3.33 2.18 -20.24
N TRP A 30 -3.38 3.37 -19.64
CA TRP A 30 -2.23 4.10 -19.11
C TRP A 30 -2.38 4.26 -17.60
N GLY A 31 -1.30 4.03 -16.86
CA GLY A 31 -1.28 4.17 -15.40
C GLY A 31 0.15 4.13 -14.86
N PRO A 32 0.32 4.13 -13.52
CA PRO A 32 1.62 4.23 -12.84
C PRO A 32 2.40 2.90 -12.89
N TYR A 33 2.32 2.16 -14.00
CA TYR A 33 2.73 0.77 -14.10
C TYR A 33 4.25 0.58 -14.29
N THR A 34 5.02 1.66 -14.34
CA THR A 34 6.48 1.62 -14.35
C THR A 34 6.96 1.45 -12.91
N ALA A 35 7.84 0.49 -12.64
CA ALA A 35 8.33 0.26 -11.28
C ALA A 35 9.19 1.43 -10.79
N GLU A 36 9.30 1.61 -9.47
CA GLU A 36 10.28 2.55 -8.91
C GLU A 36 11.68 1.92 -8.78
N ARG A 37 11.74 0.58 -8.81
CA ARG A 37 12.95 -0.24 -8.92
C ARG A 37 12.75 -1.44 -9.85
N GLN A 38 13.66 -1.62 -10.81
CA GLN A 38 13.76 -2.82 -11.66
C GLN A 38 15.15 -3.49 -11.53
N TRP A 39 16.18 -2.74 -11.12
CA TRP A 39 17.51 -3.28 -10.80
C TRP A 39 17.47 -4.23 -9.58
N ALA A 40 18.37 -5.21 -9.57
CA ALA A 40 18.44 -6.30 -8.59
C ALA A 40 17.11 -7.04 -8.33
N THR A 41 16.40 -7.38 -9.41
CA THR A 41 15.25 -8.30 -9.39
C THR A 41 15.66 -9.67 -9.92
N VAL A 42 14.98 -10.75 -9.53
CA VAL A 42 15.34 -12.12 -9.95
C VAL A 42 15.09 -12.32 -11.44
N ARG A 43 14.12 -11.61 -12.02
CA ARG A 43 13.91 -11.57 -13.47
C ARG A 43 15.12 -10.99 -14.22
N GLU A 44 15.79 -9.96 -13.69
CA GLU A 44 16.99 -9.36 -14.30
C GLU A 44 18.31 -10.06 -13.95
N ASP A 45 18.31 -11.00 -13.01
CA ASP A 45 19.47 -11.83 -12.66
C ASP A 45 19.86 -12.80 -13.80
N TYR A 46 21.14 -12.78 -14.21
CA TYR A 46 21.74 -13.77 -15.11
C TYR A 46 23.06 -14.36 -14.57
N SER A 47 23.32 -14.20 -13.26
CA SER A 47 24.52 -14.67 -12.56
C SER A 47 24.65 -16.21 -12.51
N ALA A 48 25.83 -16.70 -12.10
CA ALA A 48 26.08 -18.14 -11.96
C ALA A 48 25.63 -18.73 -10.62
N ASP A 49 25.46 -17.89 -9.60
CA ASP A 49 25.17 -18.21 -8.20
C ASP A 49 23.79 -17.72 -7.73
N GLY A 50 23.06 -16.95 -8.55
CA GLY A 50 21.74 -16.41 -8.24
C GLY A 50 21.79 -15.11 -7.45
N ASN A 51 22.91 -14.38 -7.50
CA ASN A 51 23.09 -13.11 -6.81
C ASN A 51 22.57 -11.92 -7.64
N ALA A 52 21.25 -11.76 -7.68
CA ALA A 52 20.57 -10.66 -8.38
C ALA A 52 21.08 -9.27 -7.96
N TRP A 53 21.39 -9.09 -6.67
CA TRP A 53 21.89 -7.84 -6.10
C TRP A 53 23.23 -7.40 -6.68
N ALA A 54 24.11 -8.36 -6.99
CA ALA A 54 25.42 -8.08 -7.57
C ALA A 54 25.40 -8.02 -9.12
N ASP A 55 24.58 -8.83 -9.80
CA ASP A 55 24.57 -8.91 -11.28
C ASP A 55 24.10 -7.61 -11.95
N PHE A 56 23.03 -7.00 -11.43
CA PHE A 56 22.40 -5.83 -12.01
C PHE A 56 22.08 -4.80 -10.92
N ASN A 57 23.13 -4.17 -10.39
CA ASN A 57 23.07 -3.15 -9.35
C ASN A 57 22.63 -1.75 -9.86
N TYR A 58 22.46 -0.81 -8.92
CA TYR A 58 22.08 0.59 -9.17
C TYR A 58 23.01 1.33 -10.15
N ASP A 59 24.33 1.19 -10.04
CA ASP A 59 25.29 1.88 -10.92
C ASP A 59 25.21 1.37 -12.36
N MET A 60 24.84 0.10 -12.52
CA MET A 60 24.56 -0.51 -13.83
C MET A 60 23.21 -0.05 -14.38
N ALA A 61 22.18 0.22 -13.55
CA ALA A 61 20.85 0.67 -13.97
C ALA A 61 20.85 1.87 -14.94
N GLN A 62 21.78 2.80 -14.72
CA GLN A 62 21.95 4.01 -15.54
C GLN A 62 22.42 3.69 -16.98
N LYS A 63 23.14 2.58 -17.17
CA LYS A 63 23.91 2.24 -18.39
C LYS A 63 23.46 0.96 -19.08
N ARG A 64 22.87 0.01 -18.34
CA ARG A 64 22.40 -1.31 -18.76
C ARG A 64 20.89 -1.23 -18.98
N THR A 65 20.45 -1.72 -20.14
CA THR A 65 19.05 -1.87 -20.48
C THR A 65 18.45 -3.09 -19.78
N TYR A 66 17.21 -2.99 -19.35
CA TYR A 66 16.45 -4.07 -18.70
C TYR A 66 15.80 -5.00 -19.73
N ARG A 67 15.58 -6.25 -19.33
CA ARG A 67 14.97 -7.28 -20.18
C ARG A 67 13.47 -7.47 -19.93
N TRP A 68 13.04 -7.28 -18.69
CA TRP A 68 11.75 -7.75 -18.18
C TRP A 68 10.82 -6.62 -17.73
N GLY A 69 11.34 -5.42 -17.48
CA GLY A 69 10.56 -4.25 -17.12
C GLY A 69 11.35 -2.98 -17.40
N GLU A 70 10.93 -1.88 -16.80
CA GLU A 70 11.67 -0.60 -16.74
C GLU A 70 11.33 0.06 -15.38
N ASP A 71 12.19 0.97 -14.93
CA ASP A 71 11.96 1.78 -13.73
C ASP A 71 12.19 3.28 -13.95
N GLY A 72 11.58 4.12 -13.11
CA GLY A 72 11.71 5.58 -13.15
C GLY A 72 10.86 6.28 -12.09
N ILE A 73 11.19 7.55 -11.78
CA ILE A 73 10.44 8.35 -10.80
C ILE A 73 9.08 8.73 -11.37
N ALA A 74 7.99 8.46 -10.62
CA ALA A 74 6.60 8.73 -10.99
C ALA A 74 6.22 8.25 -12.40
N GLY A 75 6.65 7.03 -12.76
CA GLY A 75 6.60 6.55 -14.14
C GLY A 75 5.23 6.03 -14.61
N VAL A 76 4.77 6.52 -15.75
CA VAL A 76 3.52 6.13 -16.42
C VAL A 76 3.82 5.32 -17.68
N CYS A 77 3.15 4.19 -17.88
CA CYS A 77 3.28 3.40 -19.11
C CYS A 77 1.97 2.69 -19.52
N ASP A 78 1.97 2.08 -20.70
CA ASP A 78 0.85 1.26 -21.16
C ASP A 78 0.78 -0.07 -20.39
N THR A 79 -0.36 -0.77 -20.44
CA THR A 79 -0.59 -2.03 -19.72
C THR A 79 0.38 -3.19 -20.04
N HIS A 80 1.26 -3.05 -21.03
CA HIS A 80 2.30 -4.03 -21.39
C HIS A 80 3.74 -3.49 -21.28
N GLY A 81 3.93 -2.31 -20.65
CA GLY A 81 5.24 -1.69 -20.45
C GLY A 81 6.04 -1.60 -21.74
N ARG A 82 5.45 -1.03 -22.80
CA ARG A 82 6.09 -0.83 -24.10
C ARG A 82 6.62 0.58 -24.25
N MET A 83 5.84 1.59 -23.86
CA MET A 83 6.23 3.00 -23.83
C MET A 83 6.09 3.57 -22.42
N HIS A 84 7.15 4.17 -21.91
CA HIS A 84 7.26 4.73 -20.57
C HIS A 84 7.47 6.24 -20.64
N ILE A 85 6.87 6.94 -19.69
CA ILE A 85 6.99 8.37 -19.42
C ILE A 85 7.40 8.50 -17.97
N ALA A 86 8.50 9.19 -17.65
CA ALA A 86 8.95 9.39 -16.27
C ALA A 86 9.83 10.63 -16.17
N PHE A 87 10.26 10.96 -14.96
CA PHE A 87 10.89 12.24 -14.66
C PHE A 87 12.33 12.06 -14.20
N ALA A 88 13.21 12.95 -14.68
CA ALA A 88 14.55 13.09 -14.16
C ALA A 88 14.84 14.52 -13.73
N PHE A 89 15.64 14.66 -12.68
CA PHE A 89 15.99 15.95 -12.09
C PHE A 89 17.51 16.10 -11.89
N TRP A 90 17.99 17.33 -11.83
CA TRP A 90 19.39 17.63 -11.46
C TRP A 90 19.51 19.00 -10.79
N ASN A 91 20.32 19.07 -9.74
CA ASN A 91 20.53 20.23 -8.85
C ASN A 91 21.85 20.99 -9.13
N GLU A 92 22.53 20.70 -10.24
CA GLU A 92 23.94 21.11 -10.53
C GLU A 92 24.97 20.66 -9.45
N LYS A 93 24.66 19.64 -8.64
CA LYS A 93 25.54 19.08 -7.58
C LYS A 93 25.76 17.58 -7.65
N ASP A 94 24.75 16.81 -8.04
CA ASP A 94 24.84 15.36 -8.14
C ASP A 94 25.67 14.93 -9.36
N ASP A 95 26.44 13.84 -9.23
CA ASP A 95 27.31 13.33 -10.31
C ASP A 95 26.55 12.63 -11.46
N HIS A 96 25.27 12.32 -11.24
CA HIS A 96 24.34 11.73 -12.20
C HIS A 96 22.93 12.35 -12.08
N LEU A 97 22.11 12.21 -13.12
CA LEU A 97 20.71 12.68 -13.10
C LEU A 97 19.90 11.79 -12.16
N LYS A 98 19.05 12.40 -11.33
CA LYS A 98 18.03 11.71 -10.53
C LYS A 98 16.88 11.25 -11.44
N GLU A 99 17.11 10.20 -12.25
CA GLU A 99 16.08 9.53 -13.07
C GLU A 99 15.52 8.26 -12.41
N ARG A 100 16.07 7.84 -11.27
CA ARG A 100 15.75 6.62 -10.51
C ARG A 100 15.96 6.85 -9.02
N LEU A 101 15.07 6.30 -8.19
CA LEU A 101 15.18 6.36 -6.73
C LEU A 101 16.35 5.49 -6.23
N PHE A 102 17.24 6.08 -5.43
CA PHE A 102 18.35 5.39 -4.79
C PHE A 102 17.94 4.61 -3.53
N GLY A 103 18.64 3.52 -3.27
CA GLY A 103 18.56 2.77 -2.03
C GLY A 103 19.62 1.69 -1.98
N LEU A 104 19.69 1.01 -0.84
CA LEU A 104 20.67 -0.04 -0.56
C LEU A 104 20.12 -1.40 -0.98
N SER A 105 20.99 -2.24 -1.54
CA SER A 105 20.68 -3.66 -1.73
C SER A 105 20.65 -4.41 -0.38
N ASN A 106 20.02 -5.58 -0.34
CA ASN A 106 19.97 -6.47 0.83
C ASN A 106 21.32 -6.65 1.58
N PRO A 107 22.47 -6.91 0.93
CA PRO A 107 23.76 -7.00 1.61
C PRO A 107 24.41 -5.66 2.00
N GLN A 108 23.81 -4.51 1.66
CA GLN A 108 24.34 -3.16 1.96
C GLN A 108 23.58 -2.47 3.10
N GLY A 109 22.29 -2.74 3.30
CA GLY A 109 21.53 -2.20 4.42
C GLY A 109 21.83 -2.93 5.74
N VAL A 110 21.41 -2.33 6.85
CA VAL A 110 21.62 -2.90 8.19
C VAL A 110 20.66 -4.07 8.41
N HIS A 111 19.40 -3.88 8.01
CA HIS A 111 18.32 -4.83 8.23
C HIS A 111 17.86 -5.52 6.93
N GLY A 112 17.91 -4.83 5.78
CA GLY A 112 17.67 -5.46 4.48
C GLY A 112 17.95 -4.53 3.30
N GLU A 113 17.31 -4.79 2.17
CA GLU A 113 17.14 -3.75 1.14
C GLU A 113 16.36 -2.58 1.74
N SER A 114 16.71 -1.36 1.35
CA SER A 114 16.13 -0.18 1.98
C SER A 114 16.26 1.05 1.10
N ILE A 115 15.13 1.66 0.75
CA ILE A 115 15.08 2.90 -0.02
C ILE A 115 15.67 4.07 0.78
N LYS A 116 16.46 4.94 0.13
CA LYS A 116 17.12 6.08 0.79
C LYS A 116 16.74 7.42 0.14
N GLU A 117 15.49 7.55 -0.28
CA GLU A 117 14.91 8.73 -0.93
C GLU A 117 13.64 9.19 -0.18
N ALA A 118 13.27 10.47 -0.32
CA ALA A 118 12.03 10.99 0.26
C ALA A 118 11.01 11.27 -0.85
N HIS A 119 9.94 10.47 -0.91
CA HIS A 119 8.90 10.57 -1.92
C HIS A 119 7.55 10.06 -1.40
N PHE A 120 6.44 10.49 -2.00
CA PHE A 120 5.08 10.22 -1.50
C PHE A 120 4.04 10.06 -2.61
N HIS A 121 3.16 9.07 -2.45
CA HIS A 121 2.02 8.78 -3.33
C HIS A 121 0.79 9.59 -2.88
N LEU A 122 0.75 10.89 -3.23
CA LEU A 122 -0.22 11.83 -2.65
C LEU A 122 -1.66 11.61 -3.12
N ASP A 123 -1.88 11.34 -4.42
CA ASP A 123 -3.21 11.11 -4.96
C ASP A 123 -3.18 10.19 -6.19
N ASN A 124 -4.28 9.47 -6.41
CA ASN A 124 -4.49 8.62 -7.57
C ASN A 124 -5.98 8.25 -7.67
N THR A 125 -6.47 8.00 -8.87
CA THR A 125 -7.87 7.57 -9.12
C THR A 125 -7.88 6.15 -9.71
N PRO A 126 -8.93 5.33 -9.50
CA PRO A 126 -9.00 3.95 -9.99
C PRO A 126 -8.67 3.75 -11.48
N THR A 127 -9.09 4.71 -12.32
CA THR A 127 -8.81 4.75 -13.75
C THR A 127 -7.55 5.54 -14.13
N HIS A 128 -6.83 6.07 -13.14
CA HIS A 128 -5.65 6.92 -13.31
C HIS A 128 -5.95 8.16 -14.18
N SER A 129 -7.16 8.73 -14.01
CA SER A 129 -7.63 9.94 -14.70
C SER A 129 -7.07 11.23 -14.07
N TYR A 130 -6.71 11.14 -12.79
CA TYR A 130 -5.86 12.06 -12.04
C TYR A 130 -4.87 11.25 -11.18
N MET A 131 -3.62 11.71 -11.11
CA MET A 131 -2.55 11.17 -10.26
C MET A 131 -1.64 12.30 -9.76
N LYS A 132 -1.18 12.21 -8.51
CA LYS A 132 -0.28 13.18 -7.88
C LYS A 132 0.79 12.48 -7.06
N TYR A 133 2.03 12.87 -7.30
CA TYR A 133 3.23 12.35 -6.65
C TYR A 133 4.06 13.53 -6.13
N LEU A 134 4.83 13.32 -5.06
CA LEU A 134 5.81 14.28 -4.57
C LEU A 134 7.17 13.60 -4.44
N TYR A 135 8.19 14.17 -5.10
CA TYR A 135 9.60 13.84 -4.86
C TYR A 135 10.29 15.01 -4.14
N LYS A 136 11.06 14.73 -3.08
CA LYS A 136 11.82 15.75 -2.34
C LYS A 136 13.31 15.67 -2.71
N LEU A 137 13.74 16.56 -3.62
CA LEU A 137 15.11 16.61 -4.14
C LEU A 137 15.98 17.56 -3.31
N PRO A 138 17.10 17.11 -2.68
CA PRO A 138 18.07 18.01 -2.06
C PRO A 138 18.70 19.03 -3.03
N GLN A 139 18.91 20.25 -2.56
CA GLN A 139 19.67 21.28 -3.28
C GLN A 139 21.19 21.09 -3.15
N GLY A 140 21.63 20.46 -2.05
CA GLY A 140 23.00 19.98 -1.90
C GLY A 140 23.24 18.68 -2.65
N ALA A 141 24.51 18.31 -2.85
CA ALA A 141 24.87 17.01 -3.41
C ALA A 141 24.27 15.89 -2.55
N PHE A 142 23.62 14.93 -3.20
CA PHE A 142 22.94 13.84 -2.51
C PHE A 142 23.94 12.91 -1.78
N PRO A 143 23.70 12.52 -0.52
CA PRO A 143 24.71 11.91 0.35
C PRO A 143 24.91 10.39 0.13
N TYR A 144 25.07 9.94 -1.12
CA TYR A 144 25.21 8.51 -1.48
C TYR A 144 26.28 7.77 -0.66
N GLU A 145 27.51 8.32 -0.64
CA GLU A 145 28.66 7.70 0.02
C GLU A 145 28.54 7.67 1.55
N ASP A 146 27.81 8.62 2.15
CA ASP A 146 27.54 8.66 3.59
C ASP A 146 26.53 7.57 3.96
N LEU A 147 25.40 7.51 3.22
CA LEU A 147 24.37 6.49 3.36
C LEU A 147 24.95 5.08 3.22
N ILE A 148 25.81 4.82 2.24
CA ILE A 148 26.46 3.52 2.04
C ILE A 148 27.41 3.20 3.20
N LYS A 149 28.31 4.12 3.58
CA LYS A 149 29.35 3.85 4.58
C LYS A 149 28.82 3.73 6.00
N GLU A 150 27.86 4.58 6.38
CA GLU A 150 27.29 4.55 7.73
C GLU A 150 26.41 3.31 7.94
N ASN A 151 25.58 2.91 6.97
CA ASN A 151 24.86 1.63 7.07
C ASN A 151 25.83 0.43 7.08
N ALA A 152 26.89 0.43 6.26
CA ALA A 152 27.91 -0.63 6.28
C ALA A 152 28.77 -0.66 7.57
N ARG A 153 28.83 0.44 8.33
CA ARG A 153 29.51 0.54 9.63
C ARG A 153 28.63 0.00 10.77
N ARG A 154 27.31 0.14 10.64
CA ARG A 154 26.33 -0.26 11.66
C ARG A 154 26.17 -1.78 11.73
N ASN A 155 25.66 -2.22 12.87
CA ASN A 155 25.32 -3.62 13.13
C ASN A 155 23.82 -3.77 13.44
N ARG A 156 23.29 -5.00 13.46
CA ARG A 156 21.85 -5.29 13.67
C ARG A 156 21.27 -4.89 15.04
N THR A 157 22.06 -4.37 15.98
CA THR A 157 21.53 -3.74 17.20
C THR A 157 21.38 -2.22 17.09
N GLU A 158 21.88 -1.63 16.00
CA GLU A 158 21.70 -0.23 15.64
C GLU A 158 20.50 -0.10 14.69
N ARG A 159 19.84 1.06 14.72
CA ARG A 159 18.75 1.40 13.77
C ARG A 159 19.32 1.63 12.37
N GLU A 160 18.47 1.50 11.36
CA GLU A 160 18.78 1.97 10.01
C GLU A 160 19.25 3.44 9.99
N TYR A 161 20.05 3.81 8.98
CA TYR A 161 20.38 5.19 8.66
C TYR A 161 19.72 5.58 7.35
N ASN A 162 18.83 6.57 7.41
CA ASN A 162 17.99 7.03 6.30
C ASN A 162 18.36 8.45 5.86
N LEU A 163 17.85 8.88 4.70
CA LEU A 163 18.15 10.20 4.14
C LEU A 163 17.83 11.34 5.12
N ILE A 164 16.75 11.21 5.89
CA ILE A 164 16.35 12.19 6.92
C ILE A 164 17.36 12.32 8.06
N ASP A 165 18.11 11.26 8.38
CA ASP A 165 19.09 11.24 9.47
C ASP A 165 20.40 11.95 9.11
N THR A 166 20.69 12.09 7.80
CA THR A 166 21.88 12.80 7.29
C THR A 166 21.86 14.30 7.58
N GLY A 167 20.70 14.85 7.97
CA GLY A 167 20.50 16.28 8.17
C GLY A 167 20.41 17.10 6.88
N ILE A 168 20.39 16.47 5.69
CA ILE A 168 20.32 17.16 4.39
C ILE A 168 19.10 18.11 4.25
N PHE A 169 18.03 17.85 5.00
CA PHE A 169 16.81 18.66 5.01
C PHE A 169 16.76 19.73 6.12
N ASN A 170 17.68 19.74 7.09
CA ASN A 170 17.60 20.56 8.31
C ASN A 170 17.55 22.08 8.04
N ASP A 171 18.18 22.54 6.96
CA ASP A 171 18.24 23.94 6.54
C ASP A 171 17.07 24.35 5.60
N GLY A 172 16.12 23.44 5.33
CA GLY A 172 15.07 23.65 4.32
C GLY A 172 15.55 23.58 2.86
N LYS A 173 16.83 23.25 2.61
CA LYS A 173 17.51 23.30 1.30
C LYS A 173 17.15 22.13 0.37
N TYR A 174 15.88 22.06 -0.02
CA TYR A 174 15.35 21.06 -0.95
C TYR A 174 14.29 21.66 -1.88
N TRP A 175 13.93 20.88 -2.90
CA TRP A 175 12.81 21.12 -3.79
C TRP A 175 11.66 20.18 -3.43
N ASP A 176 10.44 20.72 -3.32
CA ASP A 176 9.23 19.89 -3.44
C ASP A 176 8.86 19.80 -4.91
N CYS A 177 9.16 18.66 -5.55
CA CYS A 177 8.81 18.37 -6.93
C CYS A 177 7.46 17.65 -6.96
N PHE A 178 6.37 18.41 -7.08
CA PHE A 178 5.05 17.84 -7.35
C PHE A 178 4.98 17.41 -8.81
N ILE A 179 4.54 16.19 -9.05
CA ILE A 179 4.37 15.60 -10.38
C ILE A 179 2.90 15.18 -10.47
N GLU A 180 2.16 15.83 -11.35
CA GLU A 180 0.74 15.58 -11.58
C GLU A 180 0.55 15.01 -13.00
N THR A 181 -0.31 14.00 -13.12
CA THR A 181 -0.76 13.46 -14.41
C THR A 181 -2.28 13.49 -14.45
N ALA A 182 -2.83 13.90 -15.58
CA ALA A 182 -4.26 13.79 -15.84
C ALA A 182 -4.55 13.23 -17.24
N LYS A 183 -5.80 12.85 -17.47
CA LYS A 183 -6.32 12.45 -18.78
C LYS A 183 -7.33 13.46 -19.28
N ASP A 184 -7.41 13.64 -20.59
CA ASP A 184 -8.47 14.47 -21.18
C ASP A 184 -9.86 13.91 -20.81
N ALA A 185 -10.86 14.78 -20.71
CA ALA A 185 -12.19 14.47 -20.19
C ALA A 185 -12.88 13.34 -20.98
N ASP A 186 -12.65 13.29 -22.30
CA ASP A 186 -13.28 12.32 -23.20
C ASP A 186 -12.32 11.29 -23.81
N ASP A 187 -11.00 11.41 -23.67
CA ASP A 187 -10.03 10.54 -24.36
C ASP A 187 -8.99 9.94 -23.39
N PRO A 188 -9.07 8.62 -23.09
CA PRO A 188 -8.13 7.96 -22.19
C PRO A 188 -6.71 7.82 -22.76
N ASP A 189 -6.52 8.12 -24.05
CA ASP A 189 -5.24 8.10 -24.74
C ASP A 189 -4.57 9.49 -24.83
N GLU A 190 -5.20 10.55 -24.35
CA GLU A 190 -4.64 11.91 -24.24
C GLU A 190 -4.16 12.15 -22.80
N LEU A 191 -2.85 12.27 -22.61
CA LEU A 191 -2.22 12.37 -21.28
C LEU A 191 -1.60 13.76 -21.07
N LEU A 192 -1.96 14.42 -19.97
CA LEU A 192 -1.47 15.73 -19.56
C LEU A 192 -0.55 15.58 -18.34
N PHE A 193 0.55 16.33 -18.30
CA PHE A 193 1.57 16.25 -17.24
C PHE A 193 2.03 17.63 -16.78
N ARG A 194 1.93 17.90 -15.48
CA ARG A 194 2.37 19.14 -14.82
C ARG A 194 3.42 18.80 -13.76
N VAL A 195 4.59 19.41 -13.85
CA VAL A 195 5.65 19.28 -12.84
C VAL A 195 5.91 20.64 -12.22
N THR A 196 5.67 20.78 -10.92
CA THR A 196 5.87 22.03 -10.17
C THR A 196 6.90 21.80 -9.08
N CYS A 197 8.06 22.46 -9.20
CA CYS A 197 9.17 22.32 -8.28
C CYS A 197 9.35 23.59 -7.45
N TYR A 198 8.91 23.57 -6.19
CA TYR A 198 9.04 24.69 -5.25
C TYR A 198 10.42 24.73 -4.60
N ASN A 199 11.10 25.87 -4.63
CA ASN A 199 12.30 26.11 -3.84
C ASN A 199 11.93 26.34 -2.37
N ARG A 200 12.15 25.34 -1.50
CA ARG A 200 11.94 25.48 -0.04
C ARG A 200 13.13 26.10 0.68
N GLY A 201 14.28 26.20 0.01
CA GLY A 201 15.51 26.74 0.56
C GLY A 201 15.44 28.26 0.78
N PRO A 202 16.25 28.79 1.71
CA PRO A 202 16.36 30.24 1.98
C PRO A 202 17.14 31.01 0.90
N GLU A 203 17.70 30.31 -0.10
CA GLU A 203 18.60 30.86 -1.12
C GLU A 203 18.10 30.54 -2.53
N TYR A 204 18.56 31.32 -3.52
CA TYR A 204 18.33 31.01 -4.93
C TYR A 204 19.02 29.69 -5.27
N ALA A 205 18.29 28.77 -5.90
CA ALA A 205 18.78 27.45 -6.26
C ALA A 205 18.50 27.16 -7.74
N LYS A 206 19.40 26.43 -8.39
CA LYS A 206 19.25 26.03 -9.79
C LYS A 206 18.65 24.63 -9.89
N LEU A 207 17.91 24.39 -10.96
CA LEU A 207 17.23 23.12 -11.21
C LEU A 207 17.23 22.78 -12.70
N HIS A 208 17.29 21.50 -13.01
CA HIS A 208 16.96 20.97 -14.32
C HIS A 208 15.85 19.93 -14.18
N ILE A 209 14.85 20.02 -15.05
CA ILE A 209 13.70 19.11 -15.11
C ILE A 209 13.70 18.46 -16.49
N LEU A 210 13.57 17.13 -16.53
CA LEU A 210 13.62 16.34 -17.75
C LEU A 210 12.48 15.31 -17.76
N PRO A 211 11.33 15.61 -18.39
CA PRO A 211 10.39 14.58 -18.76
C PRO A 211 11.01 13.69 -19.85
N HIS A 212 11.07 12.39 -19.57
CA HIS A 212 11.56 11.36 -20.48
C HIS A 212 10.39 10.65 -21.17
N VAL A 213 10.58 10.26 -22.42
CA VAL A 213 9.76 9.24 -23.10
C VAL A 213 10.69 8.19 -23.70
N TRP A 214 10.46 6.90 -23.40
CA TRP A 214 11.27 5.82 -23.98
C TRP A 214 10.48 4.54 -24.16
N PHE A 215 11.04 3.63 -24.97
CA PHE A 215 10.49 2.29 -25.15
C PHE A 215 11.28 1.27 -24.35
N ARG A 216 10.59 0.30 -23.73
CA ARG A 216 11.25 -0.89 -23.18
C ARG A 216 11.92 -1.64 -24.33
N ASN A 217 13.17 -2.02 -24.14
CA ASN A 217 13.93 -2.66 -25.22
C ASN A 217 13.42 -4.09 -25.47
N THR A 218 12.93 -4.33 -26.68
CA THR A 218 12.55 -5.66 -27.18
C THR A 218 13.47 -6.14 -28.31
N TRP A 219 14.13 -5.22 -29.00
CA TRP A 219 14.92 -5.47 -30.22
C TRP A 219 16.32 -6.06 -29.96
N ALA A 220 16.92 -5.83 -28.79
CA ALA A 220 18.31 -6.24 -28.53
C ALA A 220 18.48 -7.75 -28.31
N TRP A 221 17.39 -8.49 -28.11
CA TRP A 221 17.36 -9.86 -27.58
C TRP A 221 17.28 -10.96 -28.66
N GLY A 222 16.92 -10.62 -29.89
CA GLY A 222 16.83 -11.58 -31.00
C GLY A 222 15.57 -12.45 -31.00
N ARG A 223 14.47 -11.93 -30.44
CA ARG A 223 13.13 -12.55 -30.49
C ARG A 223 12.13 -11.73 -31.31
N ASP A 224 12.41 -10.45 -31.46
CA ASP A 224 11.69 -9.43 -32.22
C ASP A 224 12.77 -8.46 -32.73
N ASP A 225 12.72 -8.03 -33.98
CA ASP A 225 13.67 -7.08 -34.58
C ASP A 225 13.06 -5.68 -34.76
N TYR A 226 11.79 -5.50 -34.38
CA TYR A 226 11.12 -4.21 -34.42
C TYR A 226 11.73 -3.23 -33.42
N LYS A 227 12.37 -2.19 -33.94
CA LYS A 227 12.83 -1.03 -33.17
C LYS A 227 11.86 0.14 -33.35
N PRO A 228 11.15 0.60 -32.31
CA PRO A 228 10.26 1.75 -32.37
C PRO A 228 11.05 3.07 -32.53
N ASN A 229 10.36 4.20 -32.71
CA ASN A 229 11.02 5.48 -32.92
C ASN A 229 10.36 6.65 -32.18
N VAL A 230 11.18 7.60 -31.74
CA VAL A 230 10.77 8.95 -31.37
C VAL A 230 11.70 9.96 -32.06
N HIS A 231 11.16 11.00 -32.70
CA HIS A 231 11.96 12.02 -33.40
C HIS A 231 11.33 13.41 -33.34
N GLN A 232 12.16 14.46 -33.38
CA GLN A 232 11.66 15.84 -33.32
C GLN A 232 11.00 16.26 -34.64
N ILE A 233 9.79 16.82 -34.58
CA ILE A 233 9.05 17.34 -35.75
C ILE A 233 8.82 18.86 -35.71
N GLY A 234 8.98 19.49 -34.55
CA GLY A 234 8.92 20.94 -34.36
C GLY A 234 9.71 21.37 -33.12
N PRO A 235 9.92 22.69 -32.89
CA PRO A 235 10.73 23.18 -31.76
C PRO A 235 10.29 22.60 -30.42
N LEU A 236 8.98 22.53 -30.18
CA LEU A 236 8.36 22.06 -28.94
C LEU A 236 7.70 20.67 -29.05
N GLN A 237 7.95 19.91 -30.12
CA GLN A 237 7.19 18.68 -30.40
C GLN A 237 8.01 17.56 -31.05
N SER A 238 7.79 16.33 -30.59
CA SER A 238 8.33 15.09 -31.18
C SER A 238 7.21 14.10 -31.55
N GLU A 239 7.34 13.42 -32.68
CA GLU A 239 6.49 12.27 -33.06
C GLU A 239 7.07 10.99 -32.45
N ILE A 240 6.17 10.13 -31.97
CA ILE A 240 6.41 8.82 -31.37
C ILE A 240 5.70 7.79 -32.25
N GLU A 241 6.40 6.73 -32.65
CA GLU A 241 5.86 5.65 -33.47
C GLU A 241 6.19 4.28 -32.85
N HIS A 242 5.14 3.57 -32.43
CA HIS A 242 5.24 2.18 -31.96
C HIS A 242 4.07 1.35 -32.52
N ARG A 243 4.37 0.23 -33.20
CA ARG A 243 3.40 -0.59 -33.97
C ARG A 243 2.11 -0.94 -33.21
N ASP A 244 2.22 -1.29 -31.93
CA ASP A 244 1.09 -1.74 -31.09
C ASP A 244 0.39 -0.60 -30.32
N ILE A 245 1.02 0.58 -30.22
CA ILE A 245 0.53 1.72 -29.43
C ILE A 245 -0.11 2.80 -30.33
N GLY A 246 0.28 2.81 -31.61
CA GLY A 246 -0.05 3.84 -32.59
C GLY A 246 1.00 4.94 -32.68
N LYS A 247 0.69 5.96 -33.50
CA LYS A 247 1.45 7.22 -33.53
C LYS A 247 0.98 8.13 -32.40
N ARG A 248 1.91 8.88 -31.81
CA ARG A 248 1.68 9.87 -30.76
C ARG A 248 2.57 11.08 -30.92
N TYR A 249 2.25 12.14 -30.20
CA TYR A 249 2.98 13.41 -30.21
C TYR A 249 3.30 13.83 -28.78
N PHE A 250 4.59 13.94 -28.47
CA PHE A 250 5.08 14.52 -27.23
C PHE A 250 5.24 16.03 -27.47
N GLN A 251 4.32 16.80 -26.92
CA GLN A 251 4.24 18.25 -27.08
C GLN A 251 4.49 18.96 -25.75
N CYS A 252 5.45 19.88 -25.73
CA CYS A 252 5.83 20.70 -24.58
C CYS A 252 5.31 22.14 -24.71
N SER A 253 5.22 22.86 -23.59
CA SER A 253 5.16 24.32 -23.57
C SER A 253 6.49 24.90 -23.07
N PRO A 254 6.88 26.14 -23.44
CA PRO A 254 7.91 26.88 -22.71
C PRO A 254 7.50 27.04 -21.25
N SER A 255 8.47 27.13 -20.33
CA SER A 255 8.17 27.45 -18.94
C SER A 255 8.37 28.94 -18.65
N PRO A 256 7.49 29.60 -17.89
CA PRO A 256 7.74 30.95 -17.37
C PRO A 256 9.12 31.07 -16.69
N ASN A 257 9.78 32.21 -16.87
CA ASN A 257 11.13 32.43 -16.32
C ASN A 257 11.13 32.77 -14.82
N SER A 258 11.06 31.74 -13.98
CA SER A 258 11.22 31.87 -12.52
C SER A 258 12.67 32.14 -12.07
N CYS A 259 13.62 32.34 -13.00
CA CYS A 259 15.04 32.56 -12.72
C CYS A 259 15.46 34.06 -12.80
N GLY A 260 14.50 34.95 -13.04
CA GLY A 260 14.72 36.40 -13.14
C GLY A 260 15.24 36.89 -14.50
N GLY A 261 15.15 36.06 -15.55
CA GLY A 261 15.32 36.50 -16.94
C GLY A 261 14.02 37.06 -17.54
N GLN A 262 14.07 37.52 -18.79
CA GLN A 262 12.89 38.02 -19.52
C GLN A 262 12.30 36.99 -20.48
N ASP A 263 13.12 36.13 -21.07
CA ASP A 263 12.71 35.10 -22.03
C ASP A 263 12.32 33.79 -21.31
N ASP A 264 11.28 33.11 -21.76
CA ASP A 264 10.85 31.83 -21.17
C ASP A 264 11.93 30.73 -21.28
N VAL A 265 11.85 29.75 -20.38
CA VAL A 265 12.73 28.57 -20.37
C VAL A 265 12.18 27.54 -21.35
N GLU A 266 12.67 27.57 -22.58
CA GLU A 266 12.37 26.56 -23.61
C GLU A 266 13.10 25.22 -23.37
N PRO A 267 12.50 24.08 -23.76
CA PRO A 267 13.13 22.76 -23.66
C PRO A 267 14.10 22.45 -24.81
N GLU A 268 15.29 21.92 -24.49
CA GLU A 268 16.14 21.23 -25.46
C GLU A 268 15.72 19.76 -25.59
N PHE A 269 15.18 19.35 -26.74
CA PHE A 269 14.89 17.94 -27.01
C PHE A 269 16.18 17.13 -27.26
N LEU A 270 16.46 16.19 -26.37
CA LEU A 270 17.57 15.24 -26.45
C LEU A 270 17.09 13.86 -26.91
N PHE A 271 17.96 13.12 -27.60
CA PHE A 271 17.65 11.81 -28.17
C PHE A 271 18.80 10.81 -27.99
N THR A 272 18.47 9.56 -27.70
CA THR A 272 19.41 8.44 -27.62
C THR A 272 18.65 7.11 -27.86
N ASP A 273 19.34 5.98 -27.77
CA ASP A 273 18.67 4.69 -27.66
C ASP A 273 18.63 4.15 -26.24
N ASN A 274 17.56 3.40 -25.90
CA ASN A 274 17.51 2.56 -24.71
C ASN A 274 18.33 1.26 -24.93
N ASP A 275 19.56 1.39 -25.41
CA ASP A 275 20.50 0.31 -25.69
C ASP A 275 21.68 0.37 -24.70
N THR A 276 22.11 -0.81 -24.23
CA THR A 276 23.16 -0.96 -23.21
C THR A 276 24.51 -0.39 -23.65
N ASN A 277 25.18 0.33 -22.74
CA ASN A 277 26.54 0.82 -22.92
C ASN A 277 27.59 -0.25 -22.52
N TYR A 278 27.85 -1.18 -23.44
CA TYR A 278 28.83 -2.26 -23.29
C TYR A 278 30.27 -1.77 -23.09
N VAL A 279 30.64 -0.60 -23.63
CA VAL A 279 31.99 -0.02 -23.46
C VAL A 279 32.23 0.33 -22.00
N ASP A 280 31.35 1.11 -21.38
CA ASP A 280 31.57 1.59 -20.00
C ASP A 280 31.30 0.51 -18.93
N ILE A 281 30.46 -0.49 -19.21
CA ILE A 281 30.14 -1.54 -18.23
C ILE A 281 31.17 -2.69 -18.27
N TRP A 282 31.54 -3.17 -19.47
CA TRP A 282 32.34 -4.39 -19.63
C TRP A 282 33.65 -4.18 -20.43
N GLY A 283 34.03 -2.93 -20.72
CA GLY A 283 35.24 -2.64 -21.49
C GLY A 283 35.19 -3.16 -22.94
N ALA A 284 33.99 -3.29 -23.51
CA ALA A 284 33.84 -3.73 -24.89
C ALA A 284 34.52 -2.75 -25.86
N LYS A 285 34.95 -3.23 -27.04
CA LYS A 285 35.64 -2.38 -28.02
C LYS A 285 34.76 -1.27 -28.60
N ASN A 286 33.47 -1.54 -28.79
CA ASN A 286 32.47 -0.64 -29.35
C ASN A 286 31.08 -1.00 -28.79
N ASN A 287 30.16 -0.03 -28.74
CA ASN A 287 28.74 -0.27 -28.51
C ASN A 287 28.03 -0.72 -29.80
N LYS A 288 26.84 -1.35 -29.68
CA LYS A 288 26.00 -1.73 -30.85
C LYS A 288 25.45 -0.52 -31.60
N THR A 289 25.23 0.59 -30.91
CA THR A 289 24.79 1.91 -31.40
C THR A 289 25.70 2.99 -30.78
N PRO A 290 25.99 4.11 -31.47
CA PRO A 290 26.80 5.18 -30.91
C PRO A 290 26.11 5.93 -29.75
N TYR A 291 24.77 5.96 -29.72
CA TYR A 291 23.98 6.66 -28.70
C TYR A 291 23.32 5.63 -27.78
N VAL A 292 23.66 5.64 -26.50
CA VAL A 292 23.30 4.59 -25.51
C VAL A 292 22.55 5.16 -24.31
N LYS A 293 22.02 4.28 -23.46
CA LYS A 293 21.06 4.60 -22.37
C LYS A 293 21.48 5.77 -21.47
N ASP A 294 22.79 5.91 -21.19
CA ASP A 294 23.36 6.93 -20.29
C ASP A 294 23.72 8.27 -20.97
N ALA A 295 23.37 8.47 -22.24
CA ALA A 295 23.72 9.66 -23.03
C ALA A 295 23.35 11.00 -22.37
N PHE A 296 22.19 11.09 -21.71
CA PHE A 296 21.70 12.35 -21.14
C PHE A 296 22.57 12.80 -19.94
N HIS A 297 23.04 11.86 -19.12
CA HIS A 297 24.01 12.13 -18.04
C HIS A 297 25.29 12.76 -18.61
N LYS A 298 25.83 12.20 -19.69
CA LYS A 298 27.02 12.72 -20.38
C LYS A 298 26.79 14.10 -21.01
N ARG A 299 25.65 14.30 -21.66
CA ARG A 299 25.30 15.56 -22.35
C ARG A 299 25.09 16.73 -21.40
N ILE A 300 24.46 16.49 -20.25
CA ILE A 300 24.02 17.56 -19.33
C ILE A 300 25.08 17.83 -18.27
N ILE A 301 25.60 16.80 -17.62
CA ILE A 301 26.52 16.94 -16.47
C ILE A 301 27.96 17.13 -16.94
N LYS A 302 28.38 16.39 -17.99
CA LYS A 302 29.75 16.43 -18.53
C LYS A 302 29.88 17.35 -19.76
N GLY A 303 28.78 17.92 -20.25
CA GLY A 303 28.75 18.80 -21.42
C GLY A 303 29.05 18.10 -22.76
N ASP A 304 29.03 16.77 -22.84
CA ASP A 304 29.37 16.05 -24.06
C ASP A 304 28.22 16.11 -25.09
N GLN A 305 28.32 17.09 -25.99
CA GLN A 305 27.38 17.28 -27.09
C GLN A 305 27.31 16.10 -28.07
N LYS A 306 28.32 15.21 -28.10
CA LYS A 306 28.35 14.04 -29.01
C LYS A 306 27.69 12.80 -28.43
N ALA A 307 27.33 12.81 -27.15
CA ALA A 307 26.71 11.67 -26.47
C ALA A 307 25.26 11.41 -26.94
N VAL A 308 24.56 12.46 -27.39
CA VAL A 308 23.17 12.42 -27.87
C VAL A 308 23.10 12.44 -29.40
N ASN A 309 22.00 11.93 -29.95
CA ASN A 309 21.82 11.81 -31.40
C ASN A 309 21.51 13.17 -32.06
N PRO A 310 22.43 13.74 -32.87
CA PRO A 310 22.22 15.02 -33.54
C PRO A 310 21.24 14.93 -34.72
N GLN A 311 20.88 13.71 -35.17
CA GLN A 311 19.77 13.49 -36.10
C GLN A 311 18.39 13.61 -35.42
N LYS A 312 18.33 13.92 -34.11
CA LYS A 312 17.10 14.18 -33.35
C LYS A 312 16.06 13.04 -33.43
N THR A 313 16.55 11.81 -33.30
CA THR A 313 15.76 10.57 -33.38
C THR A 313 16.35 9.48 -32.48
N GLY A 314 15.56 8.52 -32.02
CA GLY A 314 16.03 7.38 -31.22
C GLY A 314 14.91 6.53 -30.63
N THR A 315 15.22 5.76 -29.59
CA THR A 315 14.25 4.99 -28.78
C THR A 315 14.04 5.54 -27.36
N LYS A 316 14.80 6.57 -26.97
CA LYS A 316 14.64 7.36 -25.74
C LYS A 316 14.81 8.85 -26.07
N SER A 317 13.90 9.69 -25.61
CA SER A 317 13.96 11.14 -25.72
C SER A 317 13.72 11.82 -24.36
N ALA A 318 14.22 13.04 -24.20
CA ALA A 318 13.98 13.89 -23.04
C ALA A 318 13.78 15.35 -23.49
N ALA A 319 12.85 16.06 -22.86
CA ALA A 319 12.74 17.51 -22.99
C ALA A 319 13.49 18.17 -21.82
N TRP A 320 14.67 18.74 -22.07
CA TRP A 320 15.51 19.30 -21.01
C TRP A 320 15.20 20.78 -20.76
N TYR A 321 14.56 21.06 -19.62
CA TYR A 321 14.36 22.42 -19.11
C TYR A 321 15.47 22.78 -18.14
N ALA A 322 16.07 23.96 -18.33
CA ALA A 322 17.22 24.43 -17.55
C ALA A 322 16.89 25.72 -16.78
N PHE A 323 16.45 25.58 -15.54
CA PHE A 323 16.23 26.67 -14.58
C PHE A 323 17.54 27.07 -13.91
N ASN A 324 18.53 27.41 -14.75
CA ASN A 324 19.89 27.76 -14.33
C ASN A 324 20.38 29.11 -14.85
N GLN A 325 19.51 29.89 -15.50
CA GLN A 325 19.74 31.28 -15.83
C GLN A 325 19.89 32.14 -14.56
N GLY A 326 20.57 33.29 -14.65
CA GLY A 326 20.70 34.24 -13.54
C GLY A 326 21.28 33.59 -12.27
N ARG A 327 20.47 33.52 -11.21
CA ARG A 327 20.81 32.83 -9.94
C ARG A 327 20.09 31.49 -9.75
N GLY A 328 19.25 31.06 -10.69
CA GLY A 328 18.24 30.02 -10.49
C GLY A 328 16.94 30.57 -9.89
N VAL A 329 16.06 29.67 -9.45
CA VAL A 329 14.72 30.00 -8.91
C VAL A 329 14.83 30.65 -7.53
N ALA A 330 14.03 31.68 -7.28
CA ALA A 330 14.02 32.41 -6.02
C ALA A 330 13.49 31.58 -4.82
N PRO A 331 13.86 31.91 -3.57
CA PRO A 331 13.29 31.30 -2.36
C PRO A 331 11.76 31.40 -2.33
N GLY A 332 11.07 30.28 -2.11
CA GLY A 332 9.60 30.21 -2.07
C GLY A 332 8.90 30.27 -3.43
N ASP A 333 9.64 30.49 -4.52
CA ASP A 333 9.14 30.49 -5.90
C ASP A 333 9.25 29.08 -6.50
N CYS A 334 8.71 28.86 -7.71
CA CYS A 334 8.66 27.53 -8.34
C CYS A 334 9.00 27.52 -9.83
N ALA A 335 9.56 26.40 -10.29
CA ALA A 335 9.68 26.07 -11.71
C ALA A 335 8.48 25.20 -12.14
N VAL A 336 7.88 25.46 -13.30
CA VAL A 336 6.68 24.75 -13.79
C VAL A 336 6.89 24.22 -15.20
N VAL A 337 6.79 22.92 -15.40
CA VAL A 337 6.86 22.28 -16.71
C VAL A 337 5.52 21.65 -17.07
N ARG A 338 4.98 22.00 -18.24
CA ARG A 338 3.75 21.43 -18.81
C ARG A 338 4.04 20.72 -20.13
N PHE A 339 3.49 19.52 -20.29
CA PHE A 339 3.52 18.81 -21.57
C PHE A 339 2.35 17.83 -21.69
N ARG A 340 2.10 17.35 -22.91
CA ARG A 340 1.12 16.29 -23.18
C ARG A 340 1.66 15.21 -24.12
N ILE A 341 1.10 14.02 -24.01
CA ILE A 341 1.23 12.93 -24.97
C ILE A 341 -0.13 12.77 -25.65
N SER A 342 -0.19 13.14 -26.93
CA SER A 342 -1.43 13.16 -27.72
C SER A 342 -1.42 12.10 -28.82
N THR A 343 -2.60 11.60 -29.21
CA THR A 343 -2.81 10.82 -30.45
C THR A 343 -2.94 11.72 -31.68
N LYS A 344 -3.27 13.00 -31.47
CA LYS A 344 -3.51 14.00 -32.52
C LYS A 344 -2.27 14.87 -32.68
N ARG A 345 -1.87 15.10 -33.93
CA ARG A 345 -0.88 16.14 -34.22
C ARG A 345 -1.56 17.49 -34.03
N ASN A 346 -0.99 18.33 -33.17
CA ASN A 346 -1.37 19.73 -33.10
C ASN A 346 -0.18 20.60 -33.53
N ASP A 347 -0.39 21.46 -34.52
CA ASP A 347 0.60 22.42 -34.99
C ASP A 347 0.52 23.77 -34.25
N SER A 348 -0.49 24.01 -33.40
CA SER A 348 -0.52 25.15 -32.48
C SER A 348 0.33 24.90 -31.22
N TYR A 349 0.62 25.97 -30.49
CA TYR A 349 1.14 25.88 -29.11
C TYR A 349 0.18 25.10 -28.20
N LEU A 350 0.71 24.64 -27.06
CA LEU A 350 -0.12 24.11 -25.98
C LEU A 350 -0.90 25.29 -25.38
N ASP A 351 -2.22 25.17 -25.28
CA ASP A 351 -3.02 26.13 -24.53
C ASP A 351 -2.87 25.82 -23.04
N GLU A 352 -2.22 26.70 -22.29
CA GLU A 352 -1.95 26.48 -20.87
C GLU A 352 -3.16 26.73 -19.97
N GLU A 353 -4.13 27.53 -20.44
CA GLU A 353 -5.37 27.80 -19.70
C GLU A 353 -6.29 26.58 -19.81
N GLU A 354 -6.55 26.08 -21.03
CA GLU A 354 -7.28 24.81 -21.24
C GLU A 354 -6.60 23.63 -20.51
N PHE A 355 -5.27 23.58 -20.53
CA PHE A 355 -4.50 22.55 -19.85
C PHE A 355 -4.71 22.57 -18.32
N ASP A 356 -4.56 23.73 -17.68
CA ASP A 356 -4.72 23.84 -16.23
C ASP A 356 -6.20 23.68 -15.81
N GLU A 357 -7.17 24.14 -16.61
CA GLU A 357 -8.60 23.86 -16.40
C GLU A 357 -8.89 22.35 -16.37
N ILE A 358 -8.32 21.58 -17.31
CA ILE A 358 -8.45 20.11 -17.30
C ILE A 358 -7.80 19.53 -16.05
N MET A 359 -6.58 19.93 -15.70
CA MET A 359 -5.88 19.41 -14.51
C MET A 359 -6.67 19.64 -13.21
N ASP A 360 -7.25 20.84 -13.05
CA ASP A 360 -7.97 21.21 -11.83
C ASP A 360 -9.38 20.58 -11.79
N GLN A 361 -10.06 20.43 -12.93
CA GLN A 361 -11.28 19.62 -13.05
C GLN A 361 -11.04 18.14 -12.71
N ARG A 362 -9.84 17.62 -12.99
CA ARG A 362 -9.44 16.24 -12.68
C ARG A 362 -9.19 16.02 -11.19
N LEU A 363 -8.64 17.02 -10.51
CA LEU A 363 -8.55 17.06 -9.05
C LEU A 363 -9.94 17.12 -8.40
N GLN A 364 -10.84 18.02 -8.85
CA GLN A 364 -12.19 18.13 -8.29
C GLN A 364 -12.98 16.82 -8.40
N GLU A 365 -12.93 16.13 -9.54
CA GLU A 365 -13.60 14.83 -9.69
C GLU A 365 -12.98 13.71 -8.83
N ALA A 366 -11.69 13.81 -8.50
CA ALA A 366 -11.05 12.91 -7.53
C ALA A 366 -11.52 13.22 -6.10
N ASP A 367 -11.66 14.51 -5.74
CA ASP A 367 -12.24 14.96 -4.47
C ASP A 367 -13.67 14.44 -4.30
N ASP A 368 -14.52 14.63 -5.32
CA ASP A 368 -15.92 14.15 -5.34
C ASP A 368 -16.01 12.62 -5.18
N PHE A 369 -15.14 11.88 -5.88
CA PHE A 369 -15.07 10.42 -5.80
C PHE A 369 -14.66 9.95 -4.40
N TYR A 370 -13.60 10.52 -3.82
CA TYR A 370 -13.13 10.14 -2.50
C TYR A 370 -14.09 10.57 -1.38
N PHE A 371 -14.74 11.72 -1.52
CA PHE A 371 -15.80 12.13 -0.61
C PHE A 371 -16.98 11.14 -0.63
N LYS A 372 -17.39 10.64 -1.81
CA LYS A 372 -18.47 9.64 -1.94
C LYS A 372 -18.15 8.29 -1.26
N ILE A 373 -16.87 7.90 -1.16
CA ILE A 373 -16.46 6.65 -0.49
C ILE A 373 -16.69 6.72 1.02
N ASN A 374 -16.50 7.88 1.66
CA ASN A 374 -16.89 8.09 3.05
C ASN A 374 -17.43 9.53 3.29
N PRO A 375 -18.73 9.76 3.00
CA PRO A 375 -19.35 11.09 3.10
C PRO A 375 -19.63 11.50 4.54
N MET A 376 -19.37 10.62 5.50
CA MET A 376 -19.67 10.82 6.91
C MET A 376 -18.62 11.73 7.58
N PRO A 377 -18.97 12.52 8.60
CA PRO A 377 -18.07 13.51 9.17
C PRO A 377 -16.98 12.89 10.05
N MET A 378 -15.80 12.67 9.47
CA MET A 378 -14.55 12.36 10.17
C MET A 378 -13.57 13.55 10.10
N SER A 379 -12.55 13.55 10.96
CA SER A 379 -11.44 14.51 10.91
C SER A 379 -10.64 14.46 9.62
N ASP A 380 -10.15 15.60 9.15
CA ASP A 380 -9.38 15.72 7.89
C ASP A 380 -8.09 14.87 7.89
N ASP A 381 -7.46 14.68 9.06
CA ASP A 381 -6.28 13.81 9.20
C ASP A 381 -6.58 12.35 8.79
N LEU A 382 -7.69 11.79 9.30
CA LEU A 382 -8.14 10.44 8.93
C LEU A 382 -8.56 10.35 7.44
N ARG A 383 -9.16 11.41 6.88
CA ARG A 383 -9.44 11.47 5.42
C ARG A 383 -8.15 11.44 4.61
N ASN A 384 -7.16 12.22 5.01
CA ASN A 384 -5.87 12.31 4.36
C ASN A 384 -5.12 10.97 4.40
N ILE A 385 -5.08 10.30 5.56
CA ILE A 385 -4.51 8.95 5.70
C ILE A 385 -5.27 7.95 4.81
N GLN A 386 -6.60 7.97 4.81
CA GLN A 386 -7.41 7.08 3.96
C GLN A 386 -7.18 7.31 2.46
N ARG A 387 -7.10 8.58 2.01
CA ARG A 387 -6.84 8.91 0.59
C ARG A 387 -5.44 8.51 0.18
N GLN A 388 -4.42 8.79 0.98
CA GLN A 388 -3.04 8.37 0.67
C GLN A 388 -2.88 6.84 0.70
N ALA A 389 -3.63 6.13 1.57
CA ALA A 389 -3.67 4.67 1.55
C ALA A 389 -4.25 4.14 0.23
N PHE A 390 -5.39 4.68 -0.23
CA PHE A 390 -5.96 4.32 -1.54
C PHE A 390 -5.03 4.71 -2.71
N SER A 391 -4.43 5.90 -2.65
CA SER A 391 -3.46 6.39 -3.63
C SER A 391 -2.28 5.43 -3.78
N GLY A 392 -1.65 5.04 -2.67
CA GLY A 392 -0.55 4.08 -2.68
C GLY A 392 -0.95 2.70 -3.24
N MET A 393 -2.13 2.15 -2.87
CA MET A 393 -2.63 0.90 -3.48
C MET A 393 -2.70 0.98 -5.03
N LEU A 394 -2.94 2.19 -5.57
CA LEU A 394 -3.02 2.45 -7.00
C LEU A 394 -1.64 2.73 -7.64
N TRP A 395 -0.71 3.37 -6.91
CA TRP A 395 0.69 3.58 -7.33
C TRP A 395 1.55 2.30 -7.25
N CYS A 396 1.25 1.37 -6.35
CA CYS A 396 1.85 0.04 -6.29
C CYS A 396 1.33 -0.92 -7.37
N LYS A 397 0.47 -0.48 -8.31
CA LYS A 397 0.13 -1.26 -9.51
C LYS A 397 1.31 -1.23 -10.48
N GLN A 398 1.94 -2.36 -10.78
CA GLN A 398 3.09 -2.44 -11.70
C GLN A 398 2.88 -3.45 -12.83
N HIS A 399 3.47 -3.17 -14.00
CA HIS A 399 3.57 -4.13 -15.09
C HIS A 399 4.61 -5.21 -14.73
N TYR A 400 4.16 -6.46 -14.67
CA TYR A 400 5.00 -7.60 -14.35
C TYR A 400 5.05 -8.55 -15.55
N HIS A 401 6.19 -8.54 -16.25
CA HIS A 401 6.45 -9.41 -17.38
C HIS A 401 7.54 -10.43 -17.04
N PHE A 402 7.21 -11.72 -17.15
CA PHE A 402 8.13 -12.82 -16.87
C PHE A 402 7.72 -14.09 -17.62
N ILE A 403 8.63 -14.66 -18.42
CA ILE A 403 8.40 -15.90 -19.16
C ILE A 403 9.49 -16.89 -18.76
N TRP A 404 9.13 -17.91 -17.99
CA TRP A 404 10.10 -18.79 -17.32
C TRP A 404 11.08 -19.42 -18.32
N ASP A 405 10.58 -19.91 -19.47
CA ASP A 405 11.42 -20.58 -20.46
C ASP A 405 12.47 -19.65 -21.07
N GLN A 406 12.09 -18.40 -21.39
CA GLN A 406 13.02 -17.41 -21.94
C GLN A 406 14.04 -16.95 -20.88
N TRP A 407 13.61 -16.74 -19.63
CA TRP A 407 14.48 -16.37 -18.51
C TRP A 407 15.50 -17.46 -18.16
N ALA A 408 15.04 -18.72 -18.12
CA ALA A 408 15.89 -19.87 -17.83
C ALA A 408 16.86 -20.16 -18.99
N ASN A 409 16.40 -20.10 -20.24
CA ASN A 409 17.24 -20.43 -21.40
C ASN A 409 18.11 -19.28 -21.90
N GLY A 410 17.77 -18.04 -21.57
CA GLY A 410 18.40 -16.83 -22.11
C GLY A 410 17.82 -16.41 -23.46
N ASP A 411 18.36 -15.33 -24.02
CA ASP A 411 17.88 -14.72 -25.25
C ASP A 411 18.82 -14.97 -26.45
N PRO A 412 18.31 -15.24 -27.67
CA PRO A 412 19.12 -15.66 -28.81
C PRO A 412 20.28 -14.73 -29.24
N SER A 413 20.16 -13.42 -29.01
CA SER A 413 21.21 -12.44 -29.34
C SER A 413 22.13 -12.07 -28.17
N MET A 414 22.05 -12.81 -27.07
CA MET A 414 22.90 -12.64 -25.88
C MET A 414 23.75 -13.91 -25.62
N PRO A 415 24.85 -13.82 -24.87
CA PRO A 415 25.56 -15.00 -24.39
C PRO A 415 24.62 -15.94 -23.60
N PRO A 416 24.74 -17.27 -23.74
CA PRO A 416 23.91 -18.20 -22.99
C PRO A 416 24.16 -18.06 -21.48
N PRO A 417 23.12 -18.10 -20.62
CA PRO A 417 23.28 -18.03 -19.18
C PRO A 417 24.11 -19.20 -18.63
N PRO A 418 24.78 -19.05 -17.48
CA PRO A 418 25.54 -20.13 -16.84
C PRO A 418 24.69 -21.41 -16.68
N PRO A 419 25.17 -22.60 -17.10
CA PRO A 419 24.34 -23.81 -17.13
C PRO A 419 23.69 -24.20 -15.80
N GLY A 420 24.37 -23.94 -14.67
CA GLY A 420 23.85 -24.22 -13.33
C GLY A 420 22.70 -23.31 -12.89
N ARG A 421 22.56 -22.11 -13.48
CA ARG A 421 21.61 -21.07 -13.05
C ARG A 421 20.16 -21.56 -13.03
N LYS A 422 19.79 -22.38 -14.01
CA LYS A 422 18.42 -22.93 -14.17
C LYS A 422 18.00 -23.88 -13.02
N ALA A 423 18.95 -24.33 -12.21
CA ALA A 423 18.69 -25.20 -11.06
C ALA A 423 18.51 -24.42 -9.74
N ILE A 424 18.88 -23.13 -9.68
CA ILE A 424 18.94 -22.36 -8.43
C ILE A 424 17.55 -22.02 -7.90
N ARG A 425 16.64 -21.53 -8.75
CA ARG A 425 15.28 -21.12 -8.38
C ARG A 425 14.24 -21.59 -9.38
N ASN A 426 13.01 -21.77 -8.90
CA ASN A 426 11.79 -21.88 -9.72
C ASN A 426 11.78 -22.99 -10.79
N SER A 427 12.64 -24.02 -10.70
CA SER A 427 12.85 -25.02 -11.77
C SER A 427 11.62 -25.88 -12.14
N GLN A 428 10.61 -25.91 -11.27
CA GLN A 428 9.33 -26.62 -11.49
C GLN A 428 8.29 -25.75 -12.25
N TRP A 429 8.49 -24.43 -12.33
CA TRP A 429 7.47 -23.47 -12.77
C TRP A 429 7.53 -23.15 -14.27
N LYS A 430 7.86 -24.15 -15.09
CA LYS A 430 8.16 -23.99 -16.54
C LYS A 430 6.99 -23.52 -17.41
N HIS A 431 5.79 -23.55 -16.86
CA HIS A 431 4.55 -23.13 -17.51
C HIS A 431 4.28 -21.62 -17.35
N MET A 432 5.03 -20.91 -16.49
CA MET A 432 4.75 -19.51 -16.20
C MET A 432 5.03 -18.57 -17.37
N HIS A 433 4.00 -17.81 -17.73
CA HIS A 433 4.02 -16.77 -18.75
C HIS A 433 3.17 -15.60 -18.28
N LEU A 434 3.81 -14.59 -17.73
CA LEU A 434 3.21 -13.49 -17.00
C LEU A 434 3.39 -12.20 -17.81
N ASP A 435 2.31 -11.46 -18.04
CA ASP A 435 2.29 -10.17 -18.77
C ASP A 435 1.06 -9.36 -18.33
N ASP A 436 1.02 -8.98 -17.05
CA ASP A 436 -0.14 -8.37 -16.41
C ASP A 436 0.24 -7.19 -15.52
N ILE A 437 -0.72 -6.31 -15.26
CA ILE A 437 -0.65 -5.34 -14.17
C ILE A 437 -1.03 -6.03 -12.86
N LEU A 438 -0.08 -6.07 -11.91
CA LEU A 438 -0.25 -6.66 -10.58
C LEU A 438 -0.16 -5.60 -9.49
N SER A 439 -0.87 -5.81 -8.38
CA SER A 439 -0.73 -4.98 -7.16
C SER A 439 0.44 -5.51 -6.32
N MET A 440 1.52 -4.74 -6.23
CA MET A 440 2.72 -5.12 -5.48
C MET A 440 2.60 -4.77 -3.99
N PRO A 441 3.35 -5.44 -3.08
CA PRO A 441 3.35 -5.10 -1.66
C PRO A 441 3.95 -3.73 -1.38
N ASP A 442 4.95 -3.31 -2.17
CA ASP A 442 5.66 -2.03 -2.11
C ASP A 442 6.14 -1.68 -3.53
N SER A 443 6.27 -0.39 -3.87
CA SER A 443 6.64 0.06 -5.21
C SER A 443 8.15 -0.04 -5.54
N TRP A 444 9.01 -0.13 -4.53
CA TRP A 444 10.47 -0.11 -4.66
C TRP A 444 11.18 -1.30 -3.99
N GLU A 445 10.87 -1.68 -2.75
CA GLU A 445 11.51 -2.81 -2.05
C GLU A 445 11.01 -4.14 -2.62
N TYR A 446 9.70 -4.26 -2.83
CA TYR A 446 9.04 -5.45 -3.36
C TYR A 446 8.41 -5.22 -4.75
N PRO A 447 9.19 -4.91 -5.81
CA PRO A 447 8.68 -4.70 -7.18
C PRO A 447 8.39 -6.06 -7.85
N PHE A 448 7.70 -6.93 -7.12
CA PHE A 448 7.30 -8.27 -7.50
C PHE A 448 6.10 -8.68 -6.64
N PHE A 449 5.25 -9.56 -7.17
CA PHE A 449 4.08 -10.00 -6.43
C PHE A 449 4.45 -10.93 -5.28
N ALA A 450 3.67 -10.88 -4.22
CA ALA A 450 3.50 -11.96 -3.27
C ALA A 450 2.00 -12.30 -3.18
N ALA A 451 1.67 -13.58 -3.29
CA ALA A 451 0.28 -13.99 -3.53
C ALA A 451 -0.63 -13.86 -2.30
N TRP A 452 -0.08 -13.97 -1.08
CA TRP A 452 -0.86 -13.75 0.14
C TRP A 452 -1.06 -12.27 0.46
N ASP A 453 -0.06 -11.41 0.24
CA ASP A 453 -0.17 -9.95 0.27
C ASP A 453 -1.30 -9.48 -0.66
N SER A 454 -1.30 -9.99 -1.90
CA SER A 454 -2.32 -9.70 -2.92
C SER A 454 -3.75 -9.95 -2.44
N ALA A 455 -3.97 -10.91 -1.54
CA ALA A 455 -5.27 -11.18 -0.93
C ALA A 455 -5.70 -10.04 0.02
N PHE A 456 -4.76 -9.46 0.77
CA PHE A 456 -5.02 -8.27 1.60
C PHE A 456 -5.20 -7.01 0.75
N HIS A 457 -4.42 -6.84 -0.33
CA HIS A 457 -4.52 -5.69 -1.25
C HIS A 457 -5.94 -5.54 -1.83
N CYS A 458 -6.57 -6.68 -2.13
CA CYS A 458 -7.92 -6.71 -2.70
C CYS A 458 -9.01 -6.17 -1.76
N ILE A 459 -8.75 -6.05 -0.45
CA ILE A 459 -9.72 -5.52 0.52
C ILE A 459 -9.94 -4.01 0.32
N PRO A 460 -8.94 -3.11 0.48
CA PRO A 460 -9.12 -1.68 0.19
C PRO A 460 -9.38 -1.42 -1.30
N ILE A 461 -8.72 -2.15 -2.22
CA ILE A 461 -8.97 -1.99 -3.66
C ILE A 461 -10.45 -2.25 -4.00
N SER A 462 -11.09 -3.25 -3.39
CA SER A 462 -12.51 -3.54 -3.67
C SER A 462 -13.50 -2.43 -3.24
N GLN A 463 -13.05 -1.45 -2.44
CA GLN A 463 -13.84 -0.27 -2.09
C GLN A 463 -13.85 0.81 -3.18
N ILE A 464 -12.92 0.74 -4.14
CA ILE A 464 -12.70 1.78 -5.17
C ILE A 464 -12.66 1.22 -6.61
N ASP A 465 -12.24 -0.04 -6.77
CA ASP A 465 -12.08 -0.74 -8.06
C ASP A 465 -12.32 -2.26 -7.89
N PRO A 466 -13.58 -2.69 -7.68
CA PRO A 466 -13.90 -4.11 -7.47
C PRO A 466 -13.51 -4.99 -8.67
N GLU A 467 -13.51 -4.47 -9.90
CA GLU A 467 -13.08 -5.23 -11.08
C GLU A 467 -11.57 -5.54 -11.06
N PHE A 468 -10.73 -4.57 -10.66
CA PHE A 468 -9.30 -4.85 -10.51
C PHE A 468 -9.02 -5.81 -9.35
N ALA A 469 -9.69 -5.66 -8.20
CA ALA A 469 -9.59 -6.61 -7.08
C ALA A 469 -9.97 -8.05 -7.50
N LYS A 470 -11.10 -8.22 -8.20
CA LYS A 470 -11.51 -9.50 -8.79
C LYS A 470 -10.45 -10.04 -9.76
N LYS A 471 -9.89 -9.19 -10.64
CA LYS A 471 -8.81 -9.60 -11.57
C LYS A 471 -7.58 -10.12 -10.83
N GLN A 472 -7.10 -9.43 -9.79
CA GLN A 472 -5.91 -9.87 -9.03
C GLN A 472 -6.10 -11.27 -8.45
N LEU A 473 -7.26 -11.54 -7.83
CA LEU A 473 -7.56 -12.86 -7.27
C LEU A 473 -7.76 -13.95 -8.35
N ASP A 474 -8.30 -13.58 -9.51
CA ASP A 474 -8.47 -14.46 -10.66
C ASP A 474 -7.12 -14.88 -11.28
N LEU A 475 -6.19 -13.93 -11.46
CA LEU A 475 -4.89 -14.14 -12.14
C LEU A 475 -4.09 -15.29 -11.54
N PHE A 476 -3.89 -15.31 -10.21
CA PHE A 476 -3.12 -16.37 -9.54
C PHE A 476 -3.71 -17.77 -9.70
N THR A 477 -4.96 -17.89 -10.17
CA THR A 477 -5.65 -19.16 -10.41
C THR A 477 -5.65 -19.62 -11.88
N ARG A 478 -5.07 -18.81 -12.79
CA ARG A 478 -4.95 -19.12 -14.23
C ARG A 478 -3.91 -20.19 -14.50
N GLU A 479 -4.07 -20.88 -15.63
CA GLU A 479 -3.23 -22.01 -16.07
C GLU A 479 -1.76 -21.64 -16.31
N TRP A 480 -1.47 -20.35 -16.51
CA TRP A 480 -0.12 -19.79 -16.68
C TRP A 480 0.45 -19.12 -15.41
N TYR A 481 -0.29 -19.15 -14.29
CA TYR A 481 0.15 -18.72 -12.95
C TYR A 481 0.16 -19.88 -11.96
N MET A 482 -0.98 -20.57 -11.79
CA MET A 482 -1.14 -21.70 -10.89
C MET A 482 -0.39 -22.92 -11.42
N HIS A 483 0.41 -23.56 -10.56
CA HIS A 483 1.09 -24.79 -10.92
C HIS A 483 0.08 -25.90 -11.26
N PRO A 484 0.31 -26.76 -12.28
CA PRO A 484 -0.58 -27.87 -12.66
C PRO A 484 -0.93 -28.90 -11.56
N ASN A 485 -0.40 -28.76 -10.34
CA ASN A 485 -0.72 -29.58 -9.17
C ASN A 485 -1.73 -28.91 -8.21
N GLY A 486 -2.15 -27.66 -8.48
CA GLY A 486 -3.01 -26.84 -7.62
C GLY A 486 -2.29 -25.78 -6.77
N GLN A 487 -0.96 -25.72 -6.75
CA GLN A 487 -0.20 -24.74 -5.96
C GLN A 487 -0.31 -23.33 -6.57
N LEU A 488 -0.62 -22.33 -5.74
CA LEU A 488 -0.49 -20.92 -6.09
C LEU A 488 1.00 -20.51 -5.99
N PRO A 489 1.54 -19.70 -6.92
CA PRO A 489 2.92 -19.24 -6.84
C PRO A 489 3.09 -18.27 -5.67
N ALA A 490 4.11 -18.47 -4.84
CA ALA A 490 4.31 -17.63 -3.65
C ALA A 490 4.81 -16.21 -3.99
N TYR A 491 6.08 -16.07 -4.40
CA TYR A 491 6.72 -14.79 -4.77
C TYR A 491 7.93 -15.02 -5.69
N GLU A 492 8.47 -13.96 -6.31
CA GLU A 492 9.50 -14.05 -7.38
C GLU A 492 10.74 -14.89 -6.98
N TRP A 493 11.26 -14.71 -5.77
CA TRP A 493 12.43 -15.44 -5.27
C TRP A 493 12.22 -16.95 -5.13
N ASN A 494 10.99 -17.40 -4.84
CA ASN A 494 10.65 -18.81 -4.81
C ASN A 494 9.14 -19.02 -4.98
N PHE A 495 8.69 -19.25 -6.21
CA PHE A 495 7.28 -19.56 -6.47
C PHE A 495 6.81 -20.84 -5.77
N GLY A 496 7.73 -21.76 -5.44
CA GLY A 496 7.45 -23.05 -4.81
C GLY A 496 7.24 -23.01 -3.30
N ASP A 497 7.43 -21.87 -2.64
CA ASP A 497 7.16 -21.73 -1.21
C ASP A 497 5.66 -21.75 -0.88
N VAL A 498 5.37 -21.70 0.42
CA VAL A 498 4.03 -21.82 0.97
C VAL A 498 3.69 -20.57 1.76
N ASN A 499 2.71 -19.80 1.29
CA ASN A 499 2.11 -18.71 2.03
C ASN A 499 0.77 -19.12 2.67
N PRO A 500 0.22 -18.33 3.60
CA PRO A 500 -1.11 -18.55 4.16
C PRO A 500 -2.20 -18.62 3.08
N PRO A 501 -3.16 -19.56 3.16
CA PRO A 501 -4.24 -19.74 2.18
C PRO A 501 -5.38 -18.71 2.33
N VAL A 502 -5.04 -17.42 2.46
CA VAL A 502 -5.99 -16.30 2.62
C VAL A 502 -6.77 -15.95 1.35
N HIS A 503 -6.41 -16.52 0.20
CA HIS A 503 -7.03 -16.24 -1.10
C HIS A 503 -8.55 -16.47 -1.14
N ALA A 504 -9.02 -17.53 -0.48
CA ALA A 504 -10.45 -17.85 -0.37
C ALA A 504 -11.21 -16.82 0.47
N TRP A 505 -10.59 -16.33 1.54
CA TRP A 505 -11.15 -15.26 2.36
C TRP A 505 -11.26 -13.97 1.57
N ALA A 506 -10.20 -13.53 0.90
CA ALA A 506 -10.21 -12.32 0.08
C ALA A 506 -11.25 -12.40 -1.05
N THR A 507 -11.34 -13.54 -1.75
CA THR A 507 -12.37 -13.80 -2.79
C THR A 507 -13.78 -13.52 -2.25
N PHE A 508 -14.10 -14.06 -1.08
CA PHE A 508 -15.42 -13.85 -0.47
C PHE A 508 -15.60 -12.45 0.14
N ARG A 509 -14.53 -11.81 0.62
CA ARG A 509 -14.57 -10.42 1.10
C ARG A 509 -14.82 -9.46 -0.06
N THR A 510 -14.07 -9.55 -1.16
CA THR A 510 -14.25 -8.72 -2.36
C THR A 510 -15.67 -8.84 -2.92
N PHE A 511 -16.20 -10.06 -3.06
CA PHE A 511 -17.58 -10.30 -3.47
C PHE A 511 -18.62 -9.61 -2.55
N LYS A 512 -18.43 -9.69 -1.22
CA LYS A 512 -19.33 -9.02 -0.25
C LYS A 512 -19.16 -7.49 -0.20
N ILE A 513 -17.95 -6.98 -0.41
CA ILE A 513 -17.69 -5.53 -0.45
C ILE A 513 -18.32 -4.94 -1.71
N GLU A 514 -18.22 -5.61 -2.86
CA GLU A 514 -18.91 -5.21 -4.08
C GLU A 514 -20.43 -5.13 -3.86
N ARG A 515 -21.02 -6.17 -3.25
CA ARG A 515 -22.44 -6.19 -2.85
C ARG A 515 -22.81 -5.02 -1.93
N LYS A 516 -22.05 -4.78 -0.85
CA LYS A 516 -22.34 -3.73 0.14
C LYS A 516 -22.24 -2.31 -0.45
N MET A 517 -21.18 -2.03 -1.21
CA MET A 517 -20.87 -0.67 -1.65
C MET A 517 -21.55 -0.27 -2.97
N TYR A 518 -21.69 -1.22 -3.91
CA TYR A 518 -22.18 -0.97 -5.26
C TYR A 518 -23.54 -1.62 -5.57
N GLY A 519 -24.13 -2.37 -4.64
CA GLY A 519 -25.46 -2.99 -4.80
C GLY A 519 -25.52 -4.08 -5.89
N ARG A 520 -24.37 -4.64 -6.28
CA ARG A 520 -24.23 -5.66 -7.34
C ARG A 520 -23.25 -6.74 -6.92
N GLU A 521 -23.28 -7.89 -7.58
CA GLU A 521 -22.40 -9.02 -7.25
C GLU A 521 -22.02 -9.84 -8.47
N ASP A 522 -20.88 -10.54 -8.39
CA ASP A 522 -20.30 -11.32 -9.48
C ASP A 522 -20.20 -12.81 -9.11
N LEU A 523 -21.27 -13.53 -9.39
CA LEU A 523 -21.37 -14.98 -9.14
C LEU A 523 -20.43 -15.79 -10.02
N ASP A 524 -20.16 -15.35 -11.26
CA ASP A 524 -19.28 -16.06 -12.20
C ASP A 524 -17.81 -15.94 -11.78
N PHE A 525 -17.39 -14.80 -11.21
CA PHE A 525 -16.11 -14.66 -10.49
C PHE A 525 -16.03 -15.63 -9.30
N LEU A 526 -17.03 -15.58 -8.41
CA LEU A 526 -17.04 -16.37 -7.18
C LEU A 526 -16.98 -17.89 -7.49
N GLU A 527 -17.77 -18.35 -8.45
CA GLU A 527 -17.82 -19.75 -8.88
C GLU A 527 -16.52 -20.19 -9.55
N ARG A 528 -15.95 -19.36 -10.43
CA ARG A 528 -14.70 -19.67 -11.15
C ARG A 528 -13.50 -19.77 -10.21
N VAL A 529 -13.33 -18.82 -9.31
CA VAL A 529 -12.23 -18.85 -8.33
C VAL A 529 -12.43 -19.98 -7.33
N PHE A 530 -13.65 -20.24 -6.86
CA PHE A 530 -13.96 -21.39 -6.01
C PHE A 530 -13.55 -22.73 -6.64
N GLN A 531 -13.82 -22.94 -7.94
CA GLN A 531 -13.43 -24.17 -8.65
C GLN A 531 -11.91 -24.36 -8.72
N LYS A 532 -11.14 -23.28 -8.83
CA LYS A 532 -9.66 -23.34 -8.80
C LYS A 532 -9.13 -23.55 -7.37
N LEU A 533 -9.75 -22.92 -6.38
CA LEU A 533 -9.41 -23.12 -4.98
C LEU A 533 -9.72 -24.55 -4.50
N LEU A 534 -10.65 -25.29 -5.12
CA LEU A 534 -10.78 -26.73 -4.89
C LEU A 534 -9.51 -27.52 -5.24
N MET A 535 -8.83 -27.17 -6.33
CA MET A 535 -7.56 -27.80 -6.73
C MET A 535 -6.46 -27.45 -5.72
N ASN A 536 -6.42 -26.19 -5.28
CA ASN A 536 -5.46 -25.74 -4.27
C ASN A 536 -5.70 -26.37 -2.90
N PHE A 537 -6.95 -26.46 -2.44
CA PHE A 537 -7.32 -27.16 -1.20
C PHE A 537 -6.92 -28.65 -1.27
N ALA A 538 -7.14 -29.30 -2.41
CA ALA A 538 -6.68 -30.68 -2.63
C ALA A 538 -5.14 -30.79 -2.64
N TRP A 539 -4.42 -29.80 -3.18
CA TRP A 539 -2.96 -29.74 -3.08
C TRP A 539 -2.50 -29.68 -1.62
N TRP A 540 -3.09 -28.81 -0.81
CA TRP A 540 -2.80 -28.70 0.63
C TRP A 540 -2.98 -30.05 1.34
N CYS A 541 -4.16 -30.66 1.24
CA CYS A 541 -4.43 -31.96 1.88
C CYS A 541 -3.48 -33.09 1.44
N ASN A 542 -2.94 -33.05 0.22
CA ASN A 542 -2.07 -34.12 -0.31
C ASN A 542 -0.57 -33.84 -0.17
N ARG A 543 -0.15 -32.59 0.09
CA ARG A 543 1.26 -32.17 0.10
C ARG A 543 1.72 -31.56 1.41
N LYS A 544 0.78 -31.19 2.29
CA LYS A 544 1.03 -30.48 3.55
C LYS A 544 0.38 -31.17 4.75
N ASP A 545 -0.31 -32.31 4.55
CA ASP A 545 -0.67 -33.29 5.57
C ASP A 545 -0.10 -34.64 5.12
N THR A 546 1.22 -34.80 5.26
CA THR A 546 1.99 -35.89 4.60
C THR A 546 1.63 -37.27 5.14
N GLU A 547 1.17 -37.35 6.38
CA GLU A 547 0.75 -38.59 7.05
C GLU A 547 -0.78 -38.79 7.11
N GLY A 548 -1.57 -37.88 6.53
CA GLY A 548 -3.04 -37.96 6.51
C GLY A 548 -3.71 -37.83 7.89
N LYS A 549 -3.06 -37.08 8.80
CA LYS A 549 -3.47 -36.90 10.20
C LYS A 549 -4.41 -35.70 10.41
N ASN A 550 -4.60 -34.84 9.39
CA ASN A 550 -5.24 -33.52 9.48
C ASN A 550 -4.47 -32.54 10.38
N VAL A 551 -3.16 -32.75 10.53
CA VAL A 551 -2.21 -31.81 11.15
C VAL A 551 -1.28 -31.36 10.03
N PHE A 552 -1.14 -30.05 9.83
CA PHE A 552 -0.50 -29.52 8.64
C PHE A 552 0.93 -29.02 8.89
N GLU A 553 1.76 -29.17 7.87
CA GLU A 553 3.20 -28.89 7.81
C GLU A 553 3.43 -27.86 6.70
N GLY A 554 3.32 -26.57 7.03
CA GLY A 554 3.37 -25.47 6.05
C GLY A 554 4.79 -25.05 5.66
N GLY A 555 5.73 -25.08 6.60
CA GLY A 555 7.03 -24.44 6.49
C GLY A 555 6.94 -22.94 6.73
N PHE A 556 7.45 -22.16 5.76
CA PHE A 556 7.56 -20.70 5.77
C PHE A 556 6.34 -19.93 6.28
N LEU A 557 5.19 -20.07 5.61
CA LEU A 557 3.91 -19.41 5.95
C LEU A 557 3.95 -17.88 6.13
N GLY A 558 4.97 -17.20 5.60
CA GLY A 558 5.12 -15.73 5.69
C GLY A 558 5.42 -15.22 7.11
N LEU A 559 5.92 -16.08 8.01
CA LEU A 559 6.25 -15.76 9.40
C LEU A 559 7.71 -16.10 9.70
N ASP A 560 8.61 -15.54 8.89
CA ASP A 560 10.01 -15.91 8.68
C ASP A 560 10.75 -16.35 9.95
N ASN A 561 10.94 -15.41 10.90
CA ASN A 561 11.76 -15.62 12.09
C ASN A 561 10.97 -15.94 13.37
N ILE A 562 9.65 -16.19 13.28
CA ILE A 562 8.77 -16.33 14.46
C ILE A 562 9.08 -17.56 15.33
N GLY A 563 9.72 -18.57 14.74
CA GLY A 563 10.05 -19.85 15.36
C GLY A 563 11.49 -19.95 15.90
N LEU A 564 11.74 -21.03 16.65
CA LEU A 564 13.06 -21.38 17.19
C LEU A 564 14.02 -21.93 16.13
N PHE A 565 13.48 -22.57 15.09
CA PHE A 565 14.21 -23.16 13.96
C PHE A 565 13.71 -22.57 12.65
N ASN A 566 14.50 -22.71 11.58
CA ASN A 566 13.99 -22.46 10.23
C ASN A 566 12.93 -23.52 9.89
N ARG A 567 11.71 -23.05 9.65
CA ARG A 567 10.54 -23.89 9.35
C ARG A 567 10.59 -24.49 7.95
N SER A 568 11.38 -23.91 7.04
CA SER A 568 11.57 -24.41 5.67
C SER A 568 12.70 -25.43 5.54
N ASP A 569 13.59 -25.53 6.55
CA ASP A 569 14.70 -26.48 6.56
C ASP A 569 14.34 -27.77 7.32
N PRO A 570 15.02 -28.90 7.05
CA PRO A 570 14.97 -30.07 7.91
C PRO A 570 15.38 -29.73 9.35
N LEU A 571 14.57 -30.11 10.35
CA LEU A 571 14.87 -29.78 11.74
C LEU A 571 16.22 -30.38 12.19
N PRO A 572 17.08 -29.61 12.90
CA PRO A 572 18.34 -30.11 13.47
C PRO A 572 18.16 -31.31 14.44
N THR A 573 16.94 -31.51 14.94
CA THR A 573 16.54 -32.61 15.83
C THR A 573 16.15 -33.90 15.10
N GLY A 574 16.09 -33.90 13.76
CA GLY A 574 15.71 -35.08 12.96
C GLY A 574 14.25 -35.50 13.06
N GLY A 575 13.38 -34.69 13.67
CA GLY A 575 11.92 -34.89 13.71
C GLY A 575 11.16 -34.01 12.71
N THR A 576 9.84 -34.11 12.72
CA THR A 576 8.93 -33.30 11.89
C THR A 576 8.30 -32.18 12.73
N LEU A 577 8.13 -31.00 12.14
CA LEU A 577 7.48 -29.85 12.79
C LEU A 577 5.96 -29.88 12.54
N GLU A 578 5.20 -30.15 13.59
CA GLU A 578 3.73 -30.08 13.57
C GLU A 578 3.30 -28.66 13.95
N GLN A 579 2.73 -27.92 12.99
CA GLN A 579 2.52 -26.49 13.07
C GLN A 579 1.07 -26.12 13.47
N ALA A 580 0.93 -25.35 14.54
CA ALA A 580 -0.38 -24.90 15.03
C ALA A 580 -1.01 -23.84 14.12
N ASP A 581 -0.19 -22.97 13.54
CA ASP A 581 -0.61 -21.98 12.54
C ASP A 581 -1.02 -22.62 11.21
N ALA A 582 -0.20 -23.51 10.64
CA ALA A 582 -0.52 -24.25 9.42
C ALA A 582 -1.88 -24.97 9.51
N THR A 583 -2.13 -25.61 10.65
CA THR A 583 -3.37 -26.34 10.90
C THR A 583 -4.55 -25.39 11.13
N GLY A 584 -4.33 -24.29 11.86
CA GLY A 584 -5.31 -23.20 12.01
C GLY A 584 -5.72 -22.56 10.68
N TRP A 585 -4.75 -22.31 9.80
CA TRP A 585 -4.96 -21.81 8.44
C TRP A 585 -5.80 -22.75 7.57
N MET A 586 -5.59 -24.06 7.66
CA MET A 586 -6.43 -25.03 6.93
C MET A 586 -7.84 -25.16 7.53
N GLY A 587 -8.00 -24.96 8.84
CA GLY A 587 -9.30 -24.76 9.47
C GLY A 587 -10.02 -23.52 8.90
N PHE A 588 -9.32 -22.38 8.81
CA PHE A 588 -9.83 -21.14 8.23
C PHE A 588 -10.22 -21.30 6.76
N TYR A 589 -9.35 -21.89 5.94
CA TYR A 589 -9.61 -22.16 4.53
C TYR A 589 -10.84 -23.07 4.34
N SER A 590 -10.98 -24.11 5.16
CA SER A 590 -12.15 -24.99 5.15
C SER A 590 -13.44 -24.21 5.42
N LEU A 591 -13.45 -23.30 6.40
CA LEU A 591 -14.62 -22.46 6.71
C LEU A 591 -14.90 -21.40 5.63
N CYS A 592 -13.88 -20.81 5.01
CA CYS A 592 -14.06 -19.91 3.88
C CYS A 592 -14.68 -20.62 2.69
N MET A 593 -14.20 -21.81 2.33
CA MET A 593 -14.77 -22.60 1.23
C MET A 593 -16.17 -23.13 1.55
N LEU A 594 -16.45 -23.49 2.81
CA LEU A 594 -17.82 -23.78 3.26
C LEU A 594 -18.75 -22.58 3.05
N ASN A 595 -18.32 -21.38 3.41
CA ASN A 595 -19.14 -20.17 3.29
C ASN A 595 -19.42 -19.82 1.81
N ILE A 596 -18.40 -19.89 0.94
CA ILE A 596 -18.56 -19.71 -0.51
C ILE A 596 -19.51 -20.77 -1.10
N ALA A 597 -19.36 -22.05 -0.71
CA ALA A 597 -20.23 -23.12 -1.18
C ALA A 597 -21.71 -22.89 -0.78
N LEU A 598 -21.97 -22.44 0.44
CA LEU A 598 -23.31 -22.09 0.90
C LEU A 598 -23.88 -20.85 0.19
N GLU A 599 -23.03 -19.86 -0.15
CA GLU A 599 -23.45 -18.71 -0.96
C GLU A 599 -23.85 -19.14 -2.38
N LEU A 600 -22.98 -19.88 -3.08
CA LEU A 600 -23.26 -20.40 -4.42
C LEU A 600 -24.47 -21.34 -4.43
N ALA A 601 -24.70 -22.11 -3.35
CA ALA A 601 -25.86 -22.98 -3.20
C ALA A 601 -27.20 -22.21 -3.19
N LYS A 602 -27.23 -20.91 -2.85
CA LYS A 602 -28.43 -20.06 -2.94
C LYS A 602 -28.99 -19.97 -4.37
N HIS A 603 -28.11 -20.12 -5.37
CA HIS A 603 -28.41 -19.98 -6.80
C HIS A 603 -28.28 -21.31 -7.56
N ARG A 604 -27.29 -22.15 -7.21
CA ARG A 604 -26.99 -23.44 -7.86
C ARG A 604 -26.88 -24.54 -6.81
N ARG A 605 -27.97 -25.30 -6.62
CA ARG A 605 -28.11 -26.31 -5.55
C ARG A 605 -26.98 -27.37 -5.50
N ILE A 606 -26.26 -27.63 -6.59
CA ILE A 606 -25.14 -28.57 -6.60
C ILE A 606 -24.05 -28.23 -5.55
N TYR A 607 -23.88 -26.95 -5.21
CA TYR A 607 -22.93 -26.53 -4.17
C TYR A 607 -23.38 -26.88 -2.74
N GLU A 608 -24.64 -27.29 -2.53
CA GLU A 608 -25.13 -27.83 -1.24
C GLU A 608 -24.38 -29.12 -0.84
N ASP A 609 -24.04 -29.96 -1.82
CA ASP A 609 -23.34 -31.23 -1.59
C ASP A 609 -21.87 -30.98 -1.16
N ILE A 610 -21.16 -30.11 -1.89
CA ILE A 610 -19.74 -29.82 -1.61
C ILE A 610 -19.54 -29.03 -0.30
N ALA A 611 -20.55 -28.28 0.15
CA ALA A 611 -20.54 -27.64 1.47
C ALA A 611 -20.31 -28.68 2.59
N SER A 612 -20.91 -29.87 2.46
CA SER A 612 -20.75 -30.96 3.43
C SER A 612 -19.30 -31.46 3.53
N LYS A 613 -18.56 -31.49 2.41
CA LYS A 613 -17.12 -31.88 2.40
C LYS A 613 -16.30 -30.94 3.28
N PHE A 614 -16.50 -29.63 3.15
CA PHE A 614 -15.74 -28.62 3.89
C PHE A 614 -16.10 -28.58 5.37
N PHE A 615 -17.38 -28.74 5.70
CA PHE A 615 -17.82 -28.95 7.08
C PHE A 615 -17.12 -30.18 7.69
N GLU A 616 -17.12 -31.34 7.02
CA GLU A 616 -16.48 -32.54 7.55
C GLU A 616 -14.95 -32.41 7.68
N HIS A 617 -14.27 -31.78 6.72
CA HIS A 617 -12.81 -31.52 6.83
C HIS A 617 -12.49 -30.59 8.00
N PHE A 618 -13.26 -29.52 8.19
CA PHE A 618 -13.10 -28.63 9.32
C PHE A 618 -13.21 -29.37 10.67
N ILE A 619 -14.18 -30.29 10.81
CA ILE A 619 -14.32 -31.07 12.05
C ILE A 619 -13.16 -32.07 12.25
N LEU A 620 -12.64 -32.69 11.18
CA LEU A 620 -11.47 -33.57 11.27
C LEU A 620 -10.20 -32.80 11.70
N ILE A 621 -9.97 -31.61 11.15
CA ILE A 621 -8.90 -30.70 11.56
C ILE A 621 -9.06 -30.30 13.03
N SER A 622 -10.29 -29.96 13.45
CA SER A 622 -10.57 -29.59 14.83
C SER A 622 -10.31 -30.76 15.81
N ASP A 623 -10.70 -31.99 15.48
CA ASP A 623 -10.38 -33.19 16.29
C ASP A 623 -8.87 -33.42 16.38
N ALA A 624 -8.15 -33.30 15.26
CA ALA A 624 -6.71 -33.56 15.17
C ALA A 624 -5.85 -32.53 15.94
N MET A 625 -6.21 -31.24 15.90
CA MET A 625 -5.54 -30.21 16.70
C MET A 625 -5.71 -30.41 18.20
N GLN A 626 -6.83 -31.02 18.62
CA GLN A 626 -7.21 -31.12 20.02
C GLN A 626 -6.84 -32.46 20.66
N TYR A 627 -6.99 -33.58 19.94
CA TYR A 627 -6.86 -34.94 20.48
C TYR A 627 -6.18 -35.90 19.49
N ARG A 628 -5.05 -36.49 19.88
CA ARG A 628 -4.44 -37.59 19.13
C ARG A 628 -5.01 -38.92 19.62
N LYS A 629 -5.76 -39.62 18.74
CA LYS A 629 -6.32 -40.93 19.06
C LYS A 629 -5.23 -42.01 19.08
N GLY A 630 -4.96 -42.57 20.26
CA GLY A 630 -4.28 -43.87 20.41
C GLY A 630 -2.81 -43.87 20.85
N SER A 631 -2.24 -42.73 21.24
CA SER A 631 -0.91 -42.67 21.88
C SER A 631 -0.83 -41.53 22.90
N ASP A 632 0.11 -41.59 23.84
CA ASP A 632 0.38 -40.55 24.86
C ASP A 632 0.99 -39.25 24.26
N ALA A 633 0.83 -39.00 22.95
CA ALA A 633 1.32 -37.81 22.28
C ALA A 633 0.50 -36.58 22.67
N LYS A 634 1.18 -35.48 23.00
CA LYS A 634 0.52 -34.23 23.41
C LYS A 634 -0.21 -33.57 22.22
N SER A 635 -1.30 -32.88 22.55
CA SER A 635 -2.04 -31.98 21.65
C SER A 635 -1.16 -30.79 21.21
N LEU A 636 -1.60 -30.01 20.21
CA LEU A 636 -1.01 -28.68 19.97
C LEU A 636 -1.54 -27.64 20.96
N TRP A 637 -2.65 -27.94 21.65
CA TRP A 637 -3.09 -27.20 22.83
C TRP A 637 -2.32 -27.64 24.08
N ASN A 638 -1.97 -26.69 24.95
CA ASN A 638 -1.40 -26.95 26.27
C ASN A 638 -2.42 -26.52 27.34
N ASP A 639 -2.91 -27.48 28.14
CA ASP A 639 -3.92 -27.24 29.18
C ASP A 639 -3.39 -26.54 30.44
N GLU A 640 -2.07 -26.61 30.72
CA GLU A 640 -1.45 -25.94 31.87
C GLU A 640 -1.27 -24.43 31.59
N ASP A 641 -0.86 -24.08 30.38
CA ASP A 641 -0.75 -22.70 29.91
C ASP A 641 -2.13 -22.13 29.47
N GLY A 642 -2.98 -22.94 28.86
CA GLY A 642 -4.18 -22.46 28.16
C GLY A 642 -3.84 -21.73 26.84
N PHE A 643 -2.92 -22.29 26.05
CA PHE A 643 -2.45 -21.70 24.79
C PHE A 643 -2.07 -22.78 23.75
N TYR A 644 -2.00 -22.39 22.47
CA TYR A 644 -1.56 -23.26 21.38
C TYR A 644 -0.06 -23.06 21.08
N TYR A 645 0.65 -24.16 20.80
CA TYR A 645 2.07 -24.18 20.49
C TYR A 645 2.38 -25.15 19.33
N ASP A 646 3.44 -24.88 18.59
CA ASP A 646 4.04 -25.86 17.68
C ASP A 646 4.64 -27.03 18.47
N ALA A 647 4.74 -28.20 17.83
CA ALA A 647 5.39 -29.38 18.41
C ALA A 647 6.38 -30.02 17.44
N ILE A 648 7.46 -30.59 17.97
CA ILE A 648 8.34 -31.52 17.24
C ILE A 648 7.85 -32.93 17.50
N SER A 649 7.73 -33.74 16.46
CA SER A 649 7.29 -35.13 16.49
C SER A 649 8.37 -36.04 15.92
N TRP A 650 8.67 -37.12 16.64
CA TRP A 650 9.56 -38.20 16.17
C TRP A 650 8.80 -39.52 15.92
N GLY A 651 7.47 -39.43 15.83
CA GLY A 651 6.57 -40.58 15.64
C GLY A 651 6.13 -41.28 16.93
N GLY A 652 5.03 -42.04 16.84
CA GLY A 652 4.44 -42.77 17.97
C GLY A 652 3.83 -41.85 19.03
N SER A 653 4.38 -41.88 20.24
CA SER A 653 4.03 -40.99 21.36
C SER A 653 5.03 -39.85 21.58
N TRP A 654 6.19 -39.87 20.91
CA TRP A 654 7.29 -38.95 21.17
C TRP A 654 7.04 -37.58 20.51
N SER A 655 6.63 -36.62 21.33
CA SER A 655 6.33 -35.25 20.93
C SER A 655 6.86 -34.25 21.96
N HIS A 656 7.31 -33.08 21.50
CA HIS A 656 7.79 -31.99 22.34
C HIS A 656 7.19 -30.66 21.88
N GLN A 657 6.27 -30.09 22.67
CA GLN A 657 5.74 -28.75 22.45
C GLN A 657 6.83 -27.69 22.67
N MET A 658 6.89 -26.68 21.81
CA MET A 658 7.79 -25.53 21.94
C MET A 658 7.00 -24.33 22.49
N PRO A 659 7.16 -23.94 23.77
CA PRO A 659 6.29 -22.97 24.46
C PRO A 659 6.58 -21.51 24.08
N VAL A 660 6.65 -21.22 22.78
CA VAL A 660 6.83 -19.87 22.21
C VAL A 660 5.46 -19.22 22.07
N ARG A 661 5.15 -18.23 22.91
CA ARG A 661 3.88 -17.49 22.89
C ARG A 661 3.93 -16.42 21.80
N SER A 662 3.62 -16.81 20.57
CA SER A 662 3.55 -15.93 19.39
C SER A 662 2.17 -15.93 18.73
N LEU A 663 2.01 -15.18 17.64
CA LEU A 663 0.83 -15.23 16.75
C LEU A 663 0.46 -16.65 16.34
N VAL A 664 1.41 -17.58 16.29
CA VAL A 664 1.19 -19.01 16.02
C VAL A 664 0.09 -19.60 16.90
N GLY A 665 0.04 -19.21 18.18
CA GLY A 665 -0.98 -19.64 19.11
C GLY A 665 -2.31 -18.85 19.05
N LEU A 666 -2.33 -17.73 18.33
CA LEU A 666 -3.51 -16.88 18.09
C LEU A 666 -4.21 -17.20 16.75
N ILE A 667 -3.46 -17.60 15.72
CA ILE A 667 -3.95 -17.96 14.38
C ILE A 667 -5.11 -18.98 14.38
N PRO A 668 -5.21 -19.97 15.29
CA PRO A 668 -6.40 -20.83 15.39
C PRO A 668 -7.73 -20.08 15.61
N MET A 669 -7.71 -18.85 16.11
CA MET A 669 -8.91 -17.99 16.21
C MET A 669 -9.48 -17.58 14.84
N TYR A 670 -8.67 -17.54 13.77
CA TYR A 670 -9.13 -17.18 12.42
C TYR A 670 -10.17 -18.16 11.90
N ALA A 671 -10.02 -19.44 12.24
CA ALA A 671 -10.98 -20.48 11.94
C ALA A 671 -12.24 -20.34 12.81
N THR A 672 -13.08 -19.37 12.46
CA THR A 672 -14.37 -19.12 13.08
C THR A 672 -15.42 -18.72 12.03
N LEU A 673 -16.59 -19.37 12.09
CA LEU A 673 -17.74 -19.16 11.22
C LEU A 673 -19.04 -19.37 12.01
N THR A 674 -19.95 -18.42 11.88
CA THR A 674 -21.27 -18.45 12.52
C THR A 674 -22.32 -18.84 11.48
N LEU A 675 -22.99 -19.99 11.65
CA LEU A 675 -24.06 -20.47 10.78
C LEU A 675 -25.43 -20.08 11.34
N GLU A 676 -26.25 -19.45 10.52
CA GLU A 676 -27.58 -19.00 10.93
C GLU A 676 -28.67 -20.06 10.72
N PRO A 677 -29.73 -20.09 11.54
CA PRO A 677 -30.85 -21.00 11.36
C PRO A 677 -31.50 -20.88 9.98
N GLN A 678 -31.59 -19.67 9.43
CA GLN A 678 -32.20 -19.40 8.13
C GLN A 678 -31.40 -20.06 6.99
N VAL A 679 -30.07 -19.88 6.99
CA VAL A 679 -29.14 -20.51 6.04
C VAL A 679 -29.22 -22.04 6.16
N ILE A 680 -29.18 -22.59 7.38
CA ILE A 680 -29.29 -24.04 7.61
C ILE A 680 -30.65 -24.58 7.14
N ASN A 681 -31.75 -23.88 7.39
CA ASN A 681 -33.09 -24.30 6.98
C ASN A 681 -33.31 -24.20 5.46
N ARG A 682 -32.61 -23.29 4.76
CA ARG A 682 -32.64 -23.18 3.29
C ARG A 682 -31.99 -24.39 2.59
N PHE A 683 -31.08 -25.10 3.26
CA PHE A 683 -30.30 -26.20 2.70
C PHE A 683 -30.60 -27.53 3.42
N PRO A 684 -31.70 -28.22 3.09
CA PRO A 684 -32.18 -29.38 3.84
C PRO A 684 -31.27 -30.62 3.75
N ALA A 685 -30.49 -30.79 2.67
CA ALA A 685 -29.53 -31.89 2.57
C ALA A 685 -28.29 -31.60 3.42
N PHE A 686 -27.77 -30.37 3.39
CA PHE A 686 -26.70 -29.93 4.28
C PHE A 686 -27.12 -30.04 5.75
N LYS A 687 -28.31 -29.54 6.10
CA LYS A 687 -28.90 -29.67 7.45
C LYS A 687 -28.98 -31.13 7.90
N LYS A 688 -29.50 -32.02 7.05
CA LYS A 688 -29.58 -33.46 7.34
C LYS A 688 -28.19 -34.06 7.57
N ARG A 689 -27.16 -33.61 6.86
CA ARG A 689 -25.78 -34.08 7.03
C ARG A 689 -25.14 -33.55 8.32
N LEU A 690 -25.35 -32.29 8.64
CA LEU A 690 -24.97 -31.64 9.91
C LEU A 690 -25.59 -32.37 11.12
N GLU A 691 -26.91 -32.58 11.09
CA GLU A 691 -27.66 -33.32 12.13
C GLU A 691 -27.21 -34.79 12.22
N TRP A 692 -26.96 -35.45 11.07
CA TRP A 692 -26.41 -36.80 11.05
C TRP A 692 -25.03 -36.86 11.68
N PHE A 693 -24.13 -35.93 11.36
CA PHE A 693 -22.78 -35.90 11.92
C PHE A 693 -22.85 -35.79 13.45
N VAL A 694 -23.59 -34.81 13.97
CA VAL A 694 -23.72 -34.58 15.42
C VAL A 694 -24.34 -35.77 16.15
N LYS A 695 -25.30 -36.47 15.52
CA LYS A 695 -25.91 -37.67 16.10
C LYS A 695 -24.98 -38.90 16.08
N ASN A 696 -24.12 -39.06 15.06
CA ASN A 696 -23.34 -40.29 14.82
C ASN A 696 -21.83 -40.13 15.10
N ARG A 697 -21.39 -38.92 15.46
CA ARG A 697 -20.03 -38.53 15.89
C ARG A 697 -20.14 -37.60 17.10
N HIS A 698 -21.03 -37.92 18.05
CA HIS A 698 -21.32 -37.07 19.20
C HIS A 698 -20.06 -36.76 20.03
N ASP A 699 -19.16 -37.73 20.18
CA ASP A 699 -17.87 -37.58 20.85
C ASP A 699 -16.97 -36.53 20.19
N VAL A 700 -16.96 -36.47 18.86
CA VAL A 700 -16.21 -35.46 18.09
C VAL A 700 -16.99 -34.13 18.08
N ALA A 701 -18.31 -34.16 17.98
CA ALA A 701 -19.16 -32.98 17.86
C ALA A 701 -19.29 -32.17 19.17
N GLU A 702 -19.31 -32.84 20.32
CA GLU A 702 -19.37 -32.24 21.65
C GLU A 702 -18.04 -31.65 22.09
N ARG A 703 -16.91 -32.19 21.60
CA ARG A 703 -15.56 -31.72 21.93
C ARG A 703 -15.06 -30.60 21.02
N ASN A 704 -15.37 -30.67 19.72
CA ASN A 704 -14.74 -29.85 18.69
C ASN A 704 -15.61 -28.70 18.14
N MET A 705 -16.85 -28.55 18.62
CA MET A 705 -17.72 -27.42 18.27
C MET A 705 -18.23 -26.75 19.53
N ALA A 706 -17.96 -25.44 19.65
CA ALA A 706 -18.32 -24.63 20.83
C ALA A 706 -19.81 -24.75 21.21
N SER A 707 -20.69 -25.03 20.26
CA SER A 707 -21.98 -25.66 20.54
C SER A 707 -22.77 -26.12 19.31
N MET A 708 -23.24 -27.37 19.35
CA MET A 708 -24.40 -27.84 18.58
C MET A 708 -25.68 -28.02 19.42
N ALA A 709 -25.60 -27.92 20.76
CA ALA A 709 -26.72 -28.12 21.70
C ALA A 709 -27.22 -26.82 22.36
N ARG A 710 -26.31 -25.98 22.86
CA ARG A 710 -26.53 -24.63 23.41
C ARG A 710 -26.57 -23.59 22.28
N ARG A 711 -27.76 -23.27 21.76
CA ARG A 711 -27.95 -22.28 20.69
C ARG A 711 -27.38 -20.90 21.09
N GLY A 712 -26.67 -20.24 20.17
CA GLY A 712 -26.12 -18.89 20.39
C GLY A 712 -27.18 -17.79 20.26
N LYS A 713 -26.76 -16.52 20.17
CA LYS A 713 -27.66 -15.40 19.83
C LYS A 713 -28.45 -15.78 18.55
N ASP A 714 -29.75 -15.50 18.56
CA ASP A 714 -30.67 -15.74 17.43
C ASP A 714 -30.65 -17.20 16.91
N SER A 715 -30.37 -18.15 17.81
CA SER A 715 -30.25 -19.59 17.52
C SER A 715 -29.12 -20.01 16.57
N ARG A 716 -28.11 -19.16 16.38
CA ARG A 716 -26.92 -19.45 15.58
C ARG A 716 -26.11 -20.66 16.10
N ILE A 717 -25.32 -21.27 15.21
CA ILE A 717 -24.33 -22.33 15.49
C ILE A 717 -22.93 -21.78 15.24
N LEU A 718 -21.97 -22.06 16.13
CA LEU A 718 -20.57 -21.65 15.97
C LEU A 718 -19.70 -22.84 15.55
N LEU A 719 -19.06 -22.69 14.39
CA LEU A 719 -17.95 -23.54 13.96
C LEU A 719 -16.65 -22.80 14.26
N SER A 720 -15.89 -23.26 15.26
CA SER A 720 -14.55 -22.73 15.54
C SER A 720 -13.63 -23.77 16.17
N LEU A 721 -12.32 -23.65 15.91
CA LEU A 721 -11.27 -24.42 16.58
C LEU A 721 -11.17 -24.05 18.08
N VAL A 722 -11.62 -22.85 18.44
CA VAL A 722 -11.54 -22.29 19.78
C VAL A 722 -12.93 -22.25 20.41
N ASN A 723 -13.13 -22.97 21.51
CA ASN A 723 -14.38 -22.98 22.29
C ASN A 723 -14.43 -21.83 23.31
N GLU A 724 -15.53 -21.69 24.07
CA GLU A 724 -15.71 -20.58 25.03
C GLU A 724 -14.56 -20.48 26.05
N ASP A 725 -14.16 -21.62 26.64
CA ASP A 725 -13.13 -21.64 27.69
C ASP A 725 -11.72 -21.34 27.12
N ARG A 726 -11.35 -21.97 25.99
CA ARG A 726 -10.08 -21.68 25.32
C ARG A 726 -10.01 -20.23 24.85
N LEU A 727 -11.12 -19.67 24.37
CA LEU A 727 -11.20 -18.28 23.95
C LEU A 727 -10.95 -17.34 25.13
N ARG A 728 -11.47 -17.63 26.33
CA ARG A 728 -11.15 -16.87 27.55
C ARG A 728 -9.67 -16.96 27.91
N CYS A 729 -9.06 -18.15 27.84
CA CYS A 729 -7.63 -18.33 28.13
C CYS A 729 -6.73 -17.57 27.14
N ILE A 730 -7.01 -17.67 25.84
CA ILE A 730 -6.26 -16.96 24.79
C ILE A 730 -6.42 -15.45 24.94
N LEU A 731 -7.66 -14.94 25.05
CA LEU A 731 -7.92 -13.50 25.15
C LEU A 731 -7.30 -12.89 26.41
N LYS A 732 -7.25 -13.63 27.53
CA LYS A 732 -6.55 -13.18 28.74
C LYS A 732 -5.07 -12.88 28.48
N ARG A 733 -4.39 -13.64 27.61
CA ARG A 733 -2.98 -13.36 27.24
C ARG A 733 -2.89 -12.33 26.13
N MET A 734 -3.76 -12.43 25.12
CA MET A 734 -3.78 -11.55 23.95
C MET A 734 -4.03 -10.08 24.34
N LEU A 735 -4.86 -9.84 25.36
CA LEU A 735 -5.25 -8.51 25.83
C LEU A 735 -4.45 -8.04 27.05
N ASP A 736 -3.38 -8.75 27.45
CA ASP A 736 -2.48 -8.35 28.54
C ASP A 736 -1.35 -7.47 27.99
N GLU A 737 -1.15 -6.29 28.59
CA GLU A 737 -0.16 -5.31 28.13
C GLU A 737 1.29 -5.72 28.43
N THR A 738 1.47 -6.66 29.38
CA THR A 738 2.75 -7.31 29.70
C THR A 738 3.07 -8.50 28.77
N GLU A 739 2.10 -8.96 27.98
CA GLU A 739 2.27 -9.99 26.94
C GLU A 739 2.09 -9.40 25.54
N PHE A 740 0.90 -9.53 24.95
CA PHE A 740 0.66 -9.28 23.53
C PHE A 740 0.12 -7.89 23.20
N LEU A 741 -0.63 -7.25 24.09
CA LEU A 741 -1.29 -5.98 23.80
C LEU A 741 -0.30 -4.82 23.92
N SER A 742 -0.01 -4.12 22.82
CA SER A 742 0.70 -2.85 22.85
C SER A 742 -0.28 -1.68 22.73
N ASP A 743 0.20 -0.47 22.94
CA ASP A 743 -0.54 0.77 22.65
C ASP A 743 -0.89 0.92 21.15
N HIS A 744 -0.32 0.07 20.29
CA HIS A 744 -0.36 0.14 18.85
C HIS A 744 -1.02 -1.07 18.17
N GLY A 745 -1.44 -2.10 18.94
CA GLY A 745 -2.07 -3.32 18.43
C GLY A 745 -1.56 -4.59 19.10
N ILE A 746 -1.80 -5.76 18.48
CA ILE A 746 -1.29 -7.05 18.95
C ILE A 746 0.12 -7.29 18.39
N ARG A 747 1.08 -7.50 19.30
CA ARG A 747 2.48 -7.87 19.01
C ARG A 747 2.58 -9.26 18.39
N SER A 748 3.59 -9.48 17.55
CA SER A 748 3.84 -10.77 16.91
C SER A 748 4.34 -11.88 17.86
N LEU A 749 5.01 -11.47 18.94
CA LEU A 749 5.50 -12.33 20.04
C LEU A 749 5.16 -11.70 21.39
N SER A 750 4.81 -12.51 22.39
CA SER A 750 4.54 -12.05 23.75
C SER A 750 5.79 -11.40 24.38
N LYS A 751 5.60 -10.22 24.95
CA LYS A 751 6.65 -9.43 25.62
C LYS A 751 7.26 -10.13 26.85
N ILE A 752 6.60 -11.15 27.41
CA ILE A 752 7.17 -12.01 28.46
C ILE A 752 8.48 -12.68 28.04
N HIS A 753 8.67 -12.95 26.74
CA HIS A 753 9.90 -13.53 26.20
C HIS A 753 11.09 -12.56 26.16
N LYS A 754 10.93 -11.33 26.65
CA LYS A 754 12.04 -10.41 26.93
C LYS A 754 12.85 -10.84 28.15
N GLU A 755 12.17 -11.29 29.19
CA GLU A 755 12.78 -11.77 30.45
C GLU A 755 12.87 -13.30 30.50
N HIS A 756 12.02 -14.00 29.73
CA HIS A 756 11.94 -15.45 29.67
C HIS A 756 12.04 -15.96 28.22
N PRO A 757 13.21 -15.81 27.55
CA PRO A 757 13.42 -16.32 26.20
C PRO A 757 13.27 -17.85 26.17
N VAL A 758 12.80 -18.37 25.05
CA VAL A 758 12.66 -19.83 24.83
C VAL A 758 13.89 -20.32 24.10
N SER A 759 14.55 -21.37 24.62
CA SER A 759 15.79 -21.90 24.06
C SER A 759 15.85 -23.43 24.05
N MET A 760 16.60 -24.00 23.12
CA MET A 760 16.90 -25.44 23.05
C MET A 760 18.35 -25.65 22.59
N ASP A 761 19.06 -26.56 23.28
CA ASP A 761 20.37 -27.06 22.84
C ASP A 761 20.21 -28.31 21.99
N VAL A 762 20.68 -28.28 20.74
CA VAL A 762 20.60 -29.41 19.80
C VAL A 762 21.97 -29.66 19.18
N ASN A 763 22.49 -30.88 19.32
CA ASN A 763 23.79 -31.29 18.76
C ASN A 763 24.98 -30.36 19.11
N GLY A 764 24.93 -29.68 20.26
CA GLY A 764 25.95 -28.73 20.70
C GLY A 764 25.80 -27.30 20.15
N GLN A 765 24.71 -27.00 19.44
CA GLN A 765 24.31 -25.64 19.06
C GLN A 765 23.15 -25.16 19.93
N HIS A 766 23.22 -23.90 20.37
CA HIS A 766 22.19 -23.25 21.18
C HIS A 766 21.27 -22.42 20.29
N TYR A 767 19.97 -22.70 20.31
CA TYR A 767 18.94 -21.94 19.62
C TYR A 767 18.10 -21.16 20.64
N SER A 768 17.72 -19.92 20.34
CA SER A 768 16.93 -19.08 21.24
C SER A 768 16.02 -18.10 20.49
N VAL A 769 14.86 -17.79 21.10
CA VAL A 769 13.90 -16.76 20.68
C VAL A 769 13.58 -15.87 21.89
N SER A 770 13.79 -14.56 21.70
CA SER A 770 13.49 -13.48 22.65
C SER A 770 12.52 -12.47 22.04
N TYR A 771 11.91 -11.64 22.90
CA TYR A 771 11.10 -10.51 22.43
C TYR A 771 11.98 -9.35 21.93
N ILE A 772 11.80 -9.00 20.67
CA ILE A 772 12.48 -7.92 19.95
C ILE A 772 11.39 -7.01 19.39
N PRO A 773 11.16 -5.78 19.93
CA PRO A 773 10.00 -4.97 19.55
C PRO A 773 10.09 -4.37 18.14
N GLY A 774 11.29 -4.12 17.62
CA GLY A 774 11.52 -3.39 16.36
C GLY A 774 12.24 -4.22 15.31
N ASP A 775 13.34 -3.69 14.77
CA ASP A 775 14.20 -4.33 13.77
C ASP A 775 14.78 -5.68 14.26
N SER A 776 15.13 -6.59 13.35
CA SER A 776 15.70 -7.90 13.72
C SER A 776 17.15 -7.79 14.20
N ASP A 777 17.46 -8.34 15.37
CA ASP A 777 18.85 -8.43 15.88
C ASP A 777 19.73 -9.46 15.14
N SER A 778 19.13 -10.26 14.26
CA SER A 778 19.78 -11.38 13.59
C SER A 778 19.45 -11.46 12.10
N GLY A 779 20.40 -11.97 11.31
CA GLY A 779 20.25 -12.20 9.87
C GLY A 779 19.70 -13.58 9.51
N LEU A 780 19.13 -14.28 10.49
CA LEU A 780 18.34 -15.49 10.21
C LEU A 780 17.24 -15.09 9.23
N PHE A 781 16.98 -15.93 8.22
CA PHE A 781 15.97 -15.72 7.16
C PHE A 781 16.25 -14.59 6.15
N GLY A 782 17.26 -13.74 6.36
CA GLY A 782 17.90 -12.94 5.30
C GLY A 782 17.13 -11.72 4.78
N GLY A 783 16.06 -11.28 5.45
CA GLY A 783 15.25 -10.12 5.06
C GLY A 783 15.14 -9.03 6.13
N ASN A 784 14.48 -7.94 5.76
CA ASN A 784 14.19 -6.75 6.57
C ASN A 784 13.17 -7.02 7.70
N SER A 785 12.31 -8.03 7.49
CA SER A 785 11.14 -8.38 8.30
C SER A 785 11.47 -8.97 9.68
N ASN A 786 10.73 -8.56 10.72
CA ASN A 786 10.81 -9.17 12.06
C ASN A 786 9.43 -9.58 12.66
N TRP A 787 9.27 -10.85 13.00
CA TRP A 787 8.08 -11.44 13.62
C TRP A 787 8.27 -11.76 15.13
N ARG A 788 9.33 -11.26 15.77
CA ARG A 788 9.66 -11.52 17.19
C ARG A 788 9.18 -10.45 18.17
N GLY A 789 8.20 -9.65 17.80
CA GLY A 789 7.66 -8.60 18.67
C GLY A 789 6.96 -7.40 18.01
N PRO A 790 7.24 -7.01 16.76
CA PRO A 790 6.53 -5.92 16.09
C PRO A 790 5.04 -6.18 15.89
N VAL A 791 4.29 -5.11 15.62
CA VAL A 791 2.88 -5.14 15.22
C VAL A 791 2.78 -5.15 13.70
N TRP A 792 1.97 -6.07 13.17
CA TRP A 792 1.74 -6.26 11.73
C TRP A 792 0.25 -6.10 11.41
N ILE A 793 -0.09 -5.25 10.43
CA ILE A 793 -1.49 -4.87 10.14
C ILE A 793 -2.30 -6.08 9.63
N ALA A 794 -1.75 -6.88 8.71
CA ALA A 794 -2.44 -8.02 8.09
C ALA A 794 -3.02 -9.03 9.10
N VAL A 795 -2.21 -9.47 10.07
CA VAL A 795 -2.61 -10.44 11.09
C VAL A 795 -3.52 -9.84 12.16
N ASN A 796 -3.33 -8.55 12.50
CA ASN A 796 -4.23 -7.82 13.39
C ASN A 796 -5.62 -7.67 12.77
N PHE A 797 -5.71 -7.38 11.47
CA PHE A 797 -6.98 -7.28 10.74
C PHE A 797 -7.77 -8.60 10.78
N LEU A 798 -7.10 -9.76 10.67
CA LEU A 798 -7.74 -11.06 10.80
C LEU A 798 -8.15 -11.40 12.24
N LEU A 799 -7.40 -10.94 13.26
CA LEU A 799 -7.82 -11.04 14.67
C LEU A 799 -9.09 -10.21 14.91
N ILE A 800 -9.14 -8.99 14.39
CA ILE A 800 -10.32 -8.10 14.42
C ILE A 800 -11.53 -8.76 13.76
N GLU A 801 -11.40 -9.31 12.54
CA GLU A 801 -12.48 -10.08 11.91
C GLU A 801 -12.95 -11.26 12.77
N SER A 802 -12.03 -11.97 13.42
CA SER A 802 -12.35 -13.12 14.27
C SER A 802 -13.13 -12.71 15.51
N LEU A 803 -12.72 -11.62 16.18
CA LEU A 803 -13.42 -11.05 17.33
C LEU A 803 -14.86 -10.66 16.97
N LEU A 804 -15.06 -10.01 15.81
CA LEU A 804 -16.38 -9.68 15.29
C LEU A 804 -17.24 -10.93 15.01
N ARG A 805 -16.66 -11.99 14.41
CA ARG A 805 -17.38 -13.24 14.17
C ARG A 805 -17.76 -13.98 15.46
N PHE A 806 -16.90 -13.98 16.48
CA PHE A 806 -17.26 -14.49 17.81
C PHE A 806 -18.34 -13.63 18.47
N TYR A 807 -18.28 -12.30 18.33
CA TYR A 807 -19.34 -11.39 18.78
C TYR A 807 -20.70 -11.69 18.13
N MET A 808 -20.75 -12.04 16.84
CA MET A 808 -21.99 -12.45 16.16
C MET A 808 -22.67 -13.66 16.81
N PHE A 809 -21.93 -14.54 17.48
CA PHE A 809 -22.46 -15.71 18.15
C PHE A 809 -22.80 -15.45 19.63
N TYR A 810 -21.88 -14.84 20.38
CA TYR A 810 -22.03 -14.64 21.83
C TYR A 810 -22.78 -13.34 22.22
N GLY A 811 -22.78 -12.33 21.35
CA GLY A 811 -23.29 -10.99 21.63
C GLY A 811 -22.69 -10.36 22.89
N ASN A 812 -23.49 -9.56 23.59
CA ASN A 812 -23.06 -8.79 24.76
C ASN A 812 -22.85 -9.63 26.03
N THR A 813 -23.09 -10.96 25.97
CA THR A 813 -23.04 -11.86 27.12
C THR A 813 -21.64 -12.39 27.42
N PHE A 814 -20.84 -12.63 26.38
CA PHE A 814 -19.43 -12.99 26.53
C PHE A 814 -18.62 -11.71 26.67
N LYS A 815 -18.15 -11.45 27.89
CA LYS A 815 -17.22 -10.37 28.20
C LYS A 815 -15.87 -10.91 28.64
N VAL A 816 -14.84 -10.14 28.31
CA VAL A 816 -13.44 -10.30 28.74
C VAL A 816 -12.93 -8.97 29.25
N GLU A 817 -11.91 -9.02 30.09
CA GLU A 817 -11.22 -7.85 30.60
C GLU A 817 -10.31 -7.28 29.48
N CYS A 818 -10.38 -5.97 29.22
CA CYS A 818 -9.64 -5.35 28.12
C CYS A 818 -9.23 -3.91 28.48
N PRO A 819 -7.94 -3.64 28.78
CA PRO A 819 -6.85 -4.59 28.92
C PRO A 819 -7.04 -5.61 30.06
N THR A 820 -6.36 -6.75 30.01
CA THR A 820 -6.34 -7.72 31.12
C THR A 820 -5.72 -7.07 32.36
N GLY A 821 -6.32 -7.32 33.54
CA GLY A 821 -5.94 -6.68 34.81
C GLY A 821 -6.46 -5.25 35.03
N SER A 822 -7.20 -4.66 34.09
CA SER A 822 -7.73 -3.29 34.22
C SER A 822 -9.00 -3.16 35.08
N GLY A 823 -9.74 -4.25 35.29
CA GLY A 823 -11.10 -4.27 35.83
C GLY A 823 -12.21 -3.90 34.82
N ASP A 824 -11.87 -3.43 33.62
CA ASP A 824 -12.83 -2.99 32.62
C ASP A 824 -13.23 -4.14 31.65
N TYR A 825 -14.51 -4.54 31.69
CA TYR A 825 -15.02 -5.71 30.95
C TYR A 825 -15.80 -5.33 29.68
N MET A 826 -15.26 -5.72 28.53
CA MET A 826 -15.79 -5.45 27.19
C MET A 826 -16.36 -6.72 26.54
N HIS A 827 -17.36 -6.57 25.67
CA HIS A 827 -17.73 -7.63 24.72
C HIS A 827 -16.84 -7.54 23.47
N LEU A 828 -16.76 -8.63 22.70
CA LEU A 828 -15.77 -8.76 21.63
C LEU A 828 -15.90 -7.72 20.51
N GLY A 829 -17.09 -7.14 20.29
CA GLY A 829 -17.27 -5.96 19.42
C GLY A 829 -16.40 -4.75 19.83
N HIS A 830 -16.46 -4.32 21.10
CA HIS A 830 -15.63 -3.21 21.60
C HIS A 830 -14.14 -3.59 21.69
N VAL A 831 -13.80 -4.87 21.87
CA VAL A 831 -12.39 -5.32 21.78
C VAL A 831 -11.86 -5.16 20.35
N ALA A 832 -12.68 -5.49 19.34
CA ALA A 832 -12.32 -5.30 17.93
C ALA A 832 -12.20 -3.81 17.56
N GLU A 833 -13.05 -2.95 18.13
CA GLU A 833 -12.97 -1.49 18.00
C GLU A 833 -11.72 -0.90 18.70
N GLU A 834 -11.42 -1.32 19.93
CA GLU A 834 -10.21 -0.92 20.68
C GLU A 834 -8.93 -1.23 19.88
N LEU A 835 -8.83 -2.41 19.27
CA LEU A 835 -7.69 -2.78 18.43
C LEU A 835 -7.61 -1.93 17.15
N GLN A 836 -8.73 -1.67 16.47
CA GLN A 836 -8.75 -0.80 15.27
C GLN A 836 -8.32 0.64 15.60
N HIS A 837 -8.77 1.18 16.74
CA HIS A 837 -8.33 2.49 17.22
C HIS A 837 -6.82 2.52 17.46
N ARG A 838 -6.25 1.53 18.17
CA ARG A 838 -4.79 1.45 18.41
C ARG A 838 -3.96 1.36 17.13
N LEU A 839 -4.42 0.60 16.14
CA LEU A 839 -3.75 0.51 14.84
C LEU A 839 -3.85 1.83 14.08
N THR A 840 -5.02 2.48 14.06
CA THR A 840 -5.21 3.80 13.44
C THR A 840 -4.35 4.89 14.12
N HIS A 841 -4.13 4.79 15.43
CA HIS A 841 -3.26 5.68 16.22
C HIS A 841 -1.77 5.56 15.90
N LEU A 842 -1.34 4.56 15.12
CA LEU A 842 0.02 4.55 14.56
C LEU A 842 0.24 5.78 13.68
N MET A 843 -0.72 6.05 12.79
CA MET A 843 -0.62 7.08 11.74
C MET A 843 -1.34 8.38 12.11
N ALA A 844 -2.43 8.33 12.87
CA ALA A 844 -3.19 9.52 13.26
C ALA A 844 -2.37 10.47 14.14
N ALA A 845 -2.53 11.78 13.93
CA ALA A 845 -1.89 12.80 14.75
C ALA A 845 -2.52 12.87 16.15
N ASP A 846 -1.68 12.95 17.19
CA ASP A 846 -2.11 13.19 18.56
C ASP A 846 -2.44 14.67 18.82
N LYS A 847 -2.87 14.98 20.05
CA LYS A 847 -3.20 16.34 20.50
C LYS A 847 -2.04 17.35 20.40
N ASP A 848 -0.80 16.87 20.38
CA ASP A 848 0.42 17.66 20.27
C ASP A 848 0.94 17.70 18.82
N GLY A 849 0.21 17.08 17.88
CA GLY A 849 0.50 17.04 16.44
C GLY A 849 1.45 15.93 16.01
N LYS A 850 1.69 14.91 16.85
CA LYS A 850 2.68 13.86 16.59
C LYS A 850 2.07 12.56 16.10
N ARG A 851 2.80 11.81 15.28
CA ARG A 851 2.41 10.46 14.81
C ARG A 851 3.37 9.43 15.38
N ALA A 852 2.89 8.26 15.80
CA ALA A 852 3.77 7.23 16.37
C ALA A 852 4.80 6.73 15.33
N ILE A 853 4.38 6.63 14.05
CA ILE A 853 5.25 6.26 12.93
C ILE A 853 6.51 7.15 12.79
N ASN A 854 6.43 8.42 13.19
CA ASN A 854 7.50 9.40 13.04
C ASN A 854 8.60 9.29 14.11
N ASP A 855 8.44 8.45 15.13
CA ASP A 855 9.38 8.27 16.26
C ASP A 855 9.79 9.58 16.96
N GLY A 856 8.91 10.60 16.95
CA GLY A 856 9.17 11.92 17.52
C GLY A 856 10.07 12.83 16.66
N ASN A 857 10.21 12.56 15.36
CA ASN A 857 10.92 13.43 14.44
C ASN A 857 10.15 14.75 14.23
N THR A 858 10.65 15.83 14.82
CA THR A 858 10.06 17.18 14.77
C THR A 858 9.77 17.70 13.35
N MET A 859 10.56 17.33 12.35
CA MET A 859 10.31 17.72 10.96
C MET A 859 9.05 17.00 10.43
N LEU A 860 8.99 15.68 10.62
CA LEU A 860 7.86 14.86 10.18
C LEU A 860 6.58 15.08 10.98
N ASP A 861 6.67 15.54 12.23
CA ASP A 861 5.49 15.85 13.06
C ASP A 861 4.96 17.28 12.85
N HIS A 862 5.82 18.27 12.56
CA HIS A 862 5.44 19.69 12.69
C HIS A 862 5.78 20.59 11.50
N ASP A 863 6.64 20.18 10.57
CA ASP A 863 6.91 21.00 9.38
C ASP A 863 5.70 20.98 8.42
N PRO A 864 5.18 22.14 7.99
CA PRO A 864 3.99 22.21 7.13
C PRO A 864 4.19 21.65 5.71
N HIS A 865 5.42 21.29 5.34
CA HIS A 865 5.76 20.61 4.10
C HIS A 865 6.12 19.13 4.31
N TRP A 866 5.86 18.56 5.49
CA TRP A 866 6.07 17.14 5.79
C TRP A 866 4.95 16.48 6.58
N LYS A 867 4.37 17.16 7.57
CA LYS A 867 3.42 16.59 8.57
C LYS A 867 2.17 15.89 8.01
N ASP A 868 1.80 16.22 6.78
CA ASP A 868 0.59 15.73 6.10
C ASP A 868 0.91 14.63 5.07
N TYR A 869 2.18 14.22 4.91
CA TYR A 869 2.62 13.20 3.96
C TYR A 869 2.95 11.89 4.68
N MET A 870 2.38 10.79 4.21
CA MET A 870 2.45 9.49 4.89
C MET A 870 3.48 8.56 4.26
N PHE A 871 4.34 7.97 5.10
CA PHE A 871 5.00 6.71 4.79
C PHE A 871 4.12 5.56 5.30
N PHE A 872 3.99 4.49 4.51
CA PHE A 872 3.21 3.30 4.84
C PHE A 872 4.17 2.15 5.07
N TYR A 873 4.39 1.82 6.34
CA TYR A 873 5.43 0.87 6.73
C TYR A 873 4.97 -0.59 6.68
N GLU A 874 5.91 -1.49 6.40
CA GLU A 874 5.72 -2.95 6.42
C GLU A 874 5.22 -3.42 7.81
N PHE A 875 5.90 -2.97 8.88
CA PHE A 875 5.57 -3.28 10.27
C PHE A 875 5.91 -2.13 11.22
N PHE A 876 5.49 -2.26 12.49
CA PHE A 876 5.60 -1.21 13.50
C PHE A 876 6.21 -1.72 14.80
N ASP A 877 7.10 -0.93 15.40
CA ASP A 877 7.76 -1.30 16.66
C ASP A 877 6.73 -1.56 17.77
N GLY A 878 6.75 -2.75 18.36
CA GLY A 878 5.74 -3.24 19.30
C GLY A 878 5.74 -2.56 20.68
N ASP A 879 6.64 -1.62 20.95
CA ASP A 879 6.70 -0.82 22.17
C ASP A 879 6.61 0.70 21.93
N SER A 880 6.93 1.19 20.73
CA SER A 880 6.96 2.63 20.39
C SER A 880 6.11 3.05 19.19
N GLY A 881 5.67 2.12 18.35
CA GLY A 881 4.83 2.39 17.18
C GLY A 881 5.55 3.02 15.99
N ARG A 882 6.87 3.22 16.04
CA ARG A 882 7.62 3.71 14.88
C ARG A 882 7.49 2.77 13.69
N GLY A 883 7.45 3.33 12.50
CA GLY A 883 7.43 2.58 11.24
C GLY A 883 8.76 1.92 10.94
N LEU A 884 8.73 0.69 10.44
CA LEU A 884 9.89 -0.16 10.16
C LEU A 884 9.66 -1.02 8.89
N GLY A 885 10.76 -1.53 8.33
CA GLY A 885 10.74 -2.23 7.04
C GLY A 885 10.44 -1.27 5.88
N ALA A 886 9.91 -1.82 4.79
CA ALA A 886 9.59 -1.07 3.57
C ALA A 886 8.66 0.14 3.84
N SER A 887 9.03 1.33 3.36
CA SER A 887 8.33 2.60 3.67
C SER A 887 7.17 2.97 2.75
N HIS A 888 6.97 2.22 1.66
CA HIS A 888 5.92 2.41 0.66
C HIS A 888 5.06 1.15 0.54
N GLN A 889 4.95 0.40 1.65
CA GLN A 889 4.10 -0.76 1.85
C GLN A 889 2.63 -0.38 1.91
N THR A 890 2.12 0.24 0.85
CA THR A 890 0.69 0.25 0.54
C THR A 890 0.27 -1.07 -0.11
N GLY A 891 0.74 -2.15 0.51
CA GLY A 891 0.28 -3.51 0.34
C GLY A 891 -0.76 -3.84 1.41
N TRP A 892 -0.39 -4.57 2.47
CA TRP A 892 -1.32 -4.81 3.57
C TRP A 892 -1.54 -3.59 4.47
N THR A 893 -0.60 -2.64 4.57
CA THR A 893 -0.82 -1.47 5.43
C THR A 893 -1.83 -0.50 4.79
N GLY A 894 -2.12 -0.67 3.49
CA GLY A 894 -3.31 -0.10 2.82
C GLY A 894 -4.65 -0.55 3.42
N LEU A 895 -4.72 -1.61 4.23
CA LEU A 895 -5.89 -1.96 5.05
C LEU A 895 -6.29 -0.84 6.02
N MET A 896 -5.40 0.13 6.29
CA MET A 896 -5.74 1.36 7.03
C MET A 896 -6.95 2.08 6.40
N ALA A 897 -7.05 2.11 5.07
CA ALA A 897 -8.21 2.69 4.38
C ALA A 897 -9.52 1.99 4.77
N LYS A 898 -9.50 0.67 4.99
CA LYS A 898 -10.65 -0.12 5.42
C LYS A 898 -10.96 0.08 6.90
N MET A 899 -9.96 0.10 7.77
CA MET A 899 -10.16 0.35 9.21
C MET A 899 -10.73 1.75 9.48
N ILE A 900 -10.25 2.77 8.77
CA ILE A 900 -10.78 4.14 8.84
C ILE A 900 -12.21 4.22 8.26
N HIS A 901 -12.54 3.44 7.23
CA HIS A 901 -13.92 3.34 6.74
C HIS A 901 -14.87 2.76 7.80
N ASP A 902 -14.41 1.77 8.57
CA ASP A 902 -15.24 1.03 9.54
C ASP A 902 -15.37 1.74 10.90
N THR A 903 -14.31 2.43 11.35
CA THR A 903 -14.26 3.01 12.72
C THR A 903 -13.92 4.50 12.77
N GLY A 904 -13.59 5.13 11.64
CA GLY A 904 -13.09 6.52 11.59
C GLY A 904 -14.03 7.59 12.17
N LEU A 905 -15.33 7.32 12.28
CA LEU A 905 -16.31 8.21 12.91
C LEU A 905 -16.26 8.19 14.44
N ASN A 906 -15.97 7.02 15.02
CA ASN A 906 -15.90 6.82 16.48
C ASN A 906 -14.45 6.77 16.98
N CYS A 907 -13.49 6.91 16.07
CA CYS A 907 -12.06 6.88 16.38
C CYS A 907 -11.70 8.03 17.33
N ARG A 908 -11.42 7.65 18.58
CA ARG A 908 -10.94 8.55 19.64
C ARG A 908 -9.59 9.14 19.21
N LEU A 909 -9.23 10.32 19.72
CA LEU A 909 -7.88 10.86 19.51
C LEU A 909 -6.81 9.95 20.17
N PRO A 910 -5.60 9.84 19.61
CA PRO A 910 -4.48 9.15 20.25
C PRO A 910 -4.25 9.66 21.69
N GLN A 911 -3.82 8.77 22.58
CA GLN A 911 -3.57 9.05 24.00
C GLN A 911 -4.79 9.58 24.81
N THR A 912 -6.02 9.43 24.31
CA THR A 912 -7.25 9.69 25.08
C THR A 912 -7.51 8.54 26.07
N PRO A 913 -7.97 8.80 27.32
CA PRO A 913 -8.25 7.75 28.29
C PRO A 913 -9.23 6.69 27.78
N ARG A 914 -8.85 5.42 27.96
CA ARG A 914 -9.42 4.26 27.24
C ARG A 914 -10.80 3.83 27.75
N THR A 915 -11.09 4.08 29.03
CA THR A 915 -12.30 3.61 29.73
C THR A 915 -12.84 4.69 30.67
N PRO A 916 -14.09 4.62 31.15
CA PRO A 916 -14.61 5.57 32.15
C PRO A 916 -13.78 5.60 33.43
N THR A 917 -13.21 4.46 33.82
CA THR A 917 -12.31 4.32 34.99
C THR A 917 -10.99 5.06 34.74
N ALA A 918 -10.35 4.83 33.59
CA ALA A 918 -9.13 5.56 33.21
C ALA A 918 -9.38 7.05 32.97
N GLY A 919 -10.53 7.42 32.41
CA GLY A 919 -10.97 8.79 32.19
C GLY A 919 -11.22 9.53 33.50
N ALA A 920 -11.87 8.88 34.47
CA ALA A 920 -12.00 9.40 35.82
C ALA A 920 -10.62 9.61 36.47
N SER A 921 -9.74 8.60 36.44
CA SER A 921 -8.38 8.70 36.99
C SER A 921 -7.58 9.84 36.34
N HIS A 922 -7.58 9.95 35.01
CA HIS A 922 -6.91 11.06 34.30
C HIS A 922 -7.52 12.42 34.66
N TYR A 923 -8.84 12.53 34.77
CA TYR A 923 -9.52 13.78 35.12
C TYR A 923 -9.22 14.20 36.57
N PHE A 924 -9.18 13.24 37.50
CA PHE A 924 -8.81 13.49 38.89
C PHE A 924 -7.32 13.77 39.05
N ASP A 925 -6.42 13.06 38.36
CA ASP A 925 -4.98 13.35 38.39
C ASP A 925 -4.66 14.73 37.82
N ASP A 926 -5.27 15.14 36.69
CA ASP A 926 -5.07 16.49 36.13
C ASP A 926 -5.64 17.56 37.08
N THR A 927 -6.71 17.24 37.83
CA THR A 927 -7.25 18.08 38.91
C THR A 927 -6.28 18.17 40.10
N PHE A 928 -5.67 17.06 40.54
CA PHE A 928 -4.70 17.03 41.64
C PHE A 928 -3.35 17.64 41.24
N VAL A 929 -2.92 17.53 39.99
CA VAL A 929 -1.73 18.20 39.44
C VAL A 929 -1.97 19.71 39.32
N ARG A 930 -3.16 20.15 38.89
CA ARG A 930 -3.55 21.57 38.93
C ARG A 930 -3.63 22.09 40.37
N GLN A 931 -4.18 21.34 41.31
CA GLN A 931 -4.18 21.72 42.73
C GLN A 931 -2.77 21.74 43.33
N ARG A 932 -1.88 20.79 43.02
CA ARG A 932 -0.45 20.84 43.42
C ARG A 932 0.28 22.05 42.84
N ARG A 933 0.04 22.38 41.57
CA ARG A 933 0.59 23.60 40.94
C ARG A 933 0.02 24.90 41.51
N GLN A 934 -1.15 24.86 42.15
CA GLN A 934 -1.69 26.00 42.92
C GLN A 934 -1.20 26.01 44.38
N SER A 935 -0.87 24.86 44.98
CA SER A 935 -0.38 24.77 46.36
C SER A 935 1.13 25.03 46.50
N ILE A 936 1.92 24.85 45.44
CA ILE A 936 3.33 25.22 45.39
C ILE A 936 3.44 26.67 44.93
N GLY A 937 3.85 27.55 45.85
CA GLY A 937 3.80 29.00 45.68
C GLY A 937 4.65 29.57 44.53
N ARG A 938 4.18 30.70 43.98
CA ARG A 938 4.80 31.47 42.91
C ARG A 938 6.27 31.84 43.17
N THR A 939 7.17 31.50 42.24
CA THR A 939 8.31 32.35 41.86
C THR A 939 8.64 32.18 40.36
N SER A 940 8.97 33.32 39.72
CA SER A 940 9.29 33.56 38.30
C SER A 940 8.23 33.27 37.21
N ARG A 941 7.95 34.32 36.41
CA ARG A 941 7.48 34.26 35.00
C ARG A 941 8.74 34.18 34.11
N PRO A 942 8.71 33.54 32.93
CA PRO A 942 7.99 33.99 31.72
C PRO A 942 6.92 32.95 31.31
N GLY A 943 5.99 33.15 30.40
CA GLY A 943 5.67 34.16 29.39
C GLY A 943 4.42 33.60 28.69
N GLY A 944 3.52 34.44 28.17
CA GLY A 944 2.22 33.94 27.64
C GLY A 944 2.38 33.04 26.41
N PRO A 945 1.39 32.19 26.09
CA PRO A 945 1.39 31.43 24.85
C PRO A 945 1.45 32.40 23.67
N ALA A 946 2.45 32.24 22.82
CA ALA A 946 2.56 33.01 21.59
C ALA A 946 1.50 32.51 20.61
N HIS A 947 0.60 33.39 20.19
CA HIS A 947 -0.18 33.15 18.98
C HIS A 947 0.80 33.13 17.80
N SER A 948 0.97 31.97 17.18
CA SER A 948 1.67 31.87 15.90
C SER A 948 0.88 32.66 14.86
N MET A 949 1.45 33.76 14.37
CA MET A 949 0.97 34.45 13.17
C MET A 949 1.84 34.01 11.98
N THR A 950 1.50 32.87 11.39
CA THR A 950 1.99 32.48 10.07
C THR A 950 1.29 33.31 9.00
N ARG A 951 1.98 34.35 8.50
CA ARG A 951 1.64 35.01 7.24
C ARG A 951 2.68 34.65 6.20
N THR A 952 2.29 33.90 5.17
CA THR A 952 3.00 33.87 3.90
C THR A 952 2.02 34.16 2.76
N ARG A 953 2.47 34.92 1.78
CA ARG A 953 1.62 35.48 0.70
C ARG A 953 1.58 34.51 -0.48
N SER A 954 0.42 34.43 -1.14
CA SER A 954 0.36 33.92 -2.51
C SER A 954 0.95 34.95 -3.50
N ILE A 955 1.53 34.47 -4.59
CA ILE A 955 2.02 35.30 -5.70
C ILE A 955 0.83 35.76 -6.54
N GLY A 956 0.77 37.07 -6.79
CA GLY A 956 -0.34 37.73 -7.48
C GLY A 956 -0.15 39.23 -7.63
N ALA A 957 1.11 39.69 -7.75
CA ALA A 957 1.42 41.09 -7.97
C ALA A 957 2.75 41.21 -8.75
N ARG A 958 2.67 41.71 -9.98
CA ARG A 958 3.85 42.16 -10.74
C ARG A 958 4.51 43.30 -9.95
N SER A 959 5.83 43.25 -9.77
CA SER A 959 6.60 44.35 -9.21
C SER A 959 7.38 45.05 -10.33
N ASP A 960 6.75 46.03 -10.97
CA ASP A 960 7.48 46.99 -11.80
C ASP A 960 8.41 47.80 -10.91
N TRP A 961 9.72 47.67 -11.15
CA TRP A 961 10.75 48.47 -10.50
C TRP A 961 11.06 49.67 -11.40
N SER A 962 10.55 50.85 -11.05
CA SER A 962 10.98 52.11 -11.66
C SER A 962 11.42 53.12 -10.60
N GLU A 963 12.37 53.97 -10.98
CA GLU A 963 13.21 54.71 -10.06
C GLU A 963 12.49 55.86 -9.34
N LYS A 964 12.78 56.03 -8.04
CA LYS A 964 12.47 57.29 -7.34
C LYS A 964 13.59 58.31 -7.59
N THR A 965 13.31 59.28 -8.46
CA THR A 965 14.02 60.58 -8.46
C THR A 965 13.10 61.71 -8.00
N GLY A 966 13.71 62.72 -7.36
CA GLY A 966 13.24 64.11 -7.22
C GLY A 966 11.76 64.42 -6.97
N ALA A 967 11.42 64.86 -5.76
CA ALA A 967 10.22 65.69 -5.54
C ALA A 967 10.52 67.17 -5.82
N THR A 968 9.68 67.88 -6.59
CA THR A 968 9.21 69.26 -6.30
C THR A 968 8.18 69.83 -7.30
N SER A 969 7.14 70.50 -6.75
CA SER A 969 6.42 71.72 -7.20
C SER A 969 5.49 71.79 -8.45
N ASN A 970 4.22 72.12 -8.15
CA ASN A 970 3.34 73.19 -8.70
C ASN A 970 2.74 73.16 -10.14
N GLY A 971 1.39 73.30 -10.18
CA GLY A 971 0.58 73.94 -11.24
C GLY A 971 0.28 73.08 -12.49
N GLY A 972 -0.82 73.25 -13.24
CA GLY A 972 -2.00 74.11 -13.07
C GLY A 972 -2.65 74.49 -14.42
N GLY A 973 -3.94 74.16 -14.63
CA GLY A 973 -4.74 74.43 -15.85
C GLY A 973 -4.34 73.57 -17.07
N GLU A 974 -5.08 73.49 -18.19
CA GLU A 974 -6.50 73.66 -18.57
C GLU A 974 -6.55 73.42 -20.11
N ALA A 975 -7.69 72.89 -20.63
CA ALA A 975 -8.18 72.98 -22.02
C ALA A 975 -7.52 72.25 -23.24
N ASP A 976 -8.34 71.40 -23.86
CA ASP A 976 -8.70 71.25 -25.29
C ASP A 976 -7.73 70.79 -26.41
N GLY A 977 -8.20 69.81 -27.22
CA GLY A 977 -7.79 69.59 -28.62
C GLY A 977 -7.80 68.13 -29.13
N ASP A 978 -8.77 67.76 -29.97
CA ASP A 978 -8.88 66.46 -30.70
C ASP A 978 -7.69 66.23 -31.68
N GLY A 979 -7.29 65.03 -32.12
CA GLY A 979 -7.74 63.63 -31.91
C GLY A 979 -6.59 62.67 -32.30
N ASP A 980 -6.72 61.36 -32.60
CA ASP A 980 -7.85 60.43 -32.75
C ASP A 980 -7.36 58.96 -32.51
N ASP A 981 -8.25 57.97 -32.68
CA ASP A 981 -8.07 56.50 -32.84
C ASP A 981 -7.73 55.55 -31.65
N GLU A 982 -8.60 54.52 -31.56
CA GLU A 982 -8.56 53.19 -30.91
C GLU A 982 -8.48 52.96 -29.37
N ALA A 983 -9.38 52.07 -28.93
CA ALA A 983 -9.28 51.05 -27.86
C ALA A 983 -10.01 51.24 -26.48
N PHE A 984 -10.64 50.12 -26.06
CA PHE A 984 -11.11 49.68 -24.72
C PHE A 984 -11.98 50.56 -23.79
N SER A 985 -13.18 50.05 -23.46
CA SER A 985 -13.77 49.94 -22.09
C SER A 985 -15.14 49.21 -22.19
N ASN A 986 -15.71 48.48 -21.21
CA ASN A 986 -15.31 48.10 -19.85
C ASN A 986 -15.69 46.63 -19.59
N GLY A 987 -14.75 45.83 -19.07
CA GLY A 987 -15.06 44.54 -18.45
C GLY A 987 -15.42 44.71 -16.98
N VAL A 988 -16.45 44.01 -16.49
CA VAL A 988 -16.80 43.95 -15.06
C VAL A 988 -15.79 43.02 -14.36
N PRO A 989 -15.22 43.37 -13.19
CA PRO A 989 -14.32 42.47 -12.47
C PRO A 989 -15.08 41.26 -11.88
N THR A 990 -14.81 40.07 -12.41
CA THR A 990 -15.28 38.79 -11.86
C THR A 990 -14.59 38.51 -10.51
N PRO A 991 -15.26 37.95 -9.50
CA PRO A 991 -14.62 37.65 -8.21
C PRO A 991 -13.62 36.49 -8.34
N GLY A 992 -12.36 36.72 -7.95
CA GLY A 992 -11.34 35.68 -7.90
C GLY A 992 -11.70 34.59 -6.89
N ARG A 993 -11.60 33.32 -7.29
CA ARG A 993 -11.92 32.15 -6.46
C ARG A 993 -10.68 31.63 -5.73
N THR A 994 -10.86 31.21 -4.48
CA THR A 994 -9.85 30.55 -3.65
C THR A 994 -10.04 29.03 -3.60
N TRP A 995 -8.94 28.30 -3.49
CA TRP A 995 -8.87 26.84 -3.34
C TRP A 995 -9.70 26.34 -2.14
N SER A 996 -10.67 25.45 -2.38
CA SER A 996 -11.70 25.05 -1.41
C SER A 996 -11.38 23.76 -0.65
N ILE A 997 -10.30 23.75 0.14
CA ILE A 997 -10.14 22.81 1.26
C ILE A 997 -9.89 23.56 2.60
N TYR A 998 -9.54 24.85 2.56
CA TYR A 998 -9.29 25.65 3.77
C TYR A 998 -10.23 26.86 3.87
N LYS A 999 -11.21 26.80 4.78
CA LYS A 999 -11.89 27.99 5.33
C LYS A 999 -11.30 28.31 6.70
N GLU A 1000 -10.52 29.39 6.79
CA GLU A 1000 -10.25 30.04 8.07
C GLU A 1000 -11.38 31.05 8.37
N ASP A 1001 -12.10 30.86 9.48
CA ASP A 1001 -13.06 31.85 9.98
C ASP A 1001 -12.32 33.06 10.58
N ASP A 1002 -12.36 34.20 9.88
CA ASP A 1002 -11.63 35.39 10.31
C ASP A 1002 -12.28 36.06 11.55
N SER A 1003 -11.54 36.07 12.64
CA SER A 1003 -12.05 36.42 13.98
C SER A 1003 -12.08 37.92 14.26
N LYS A 1004 -12.81 38.70 13.44
CA LYS A 1004 -13.41 40.03 13.75
C LYS A 1004 -14.18 40.61 12.55
N VAL A 1005 -15.50 40.38 12.49
CA VAL A 1005 -16.58 41.38 12.25
C VAL A 1005 -17.91 40.64 12.46
N GLY A 1006 -18.89 41.28 13.10
CA GLY A 1006 -20.22 40.69 13.31
C GLY A 1006 -21.07 40.71 12.03
N LEU A 1007 -20.95 39.68 11.21
CA LEU A 1007 -21.89 39.35 10.12
C LEU A 1007 -22.77 38.14 10.52
N PRO A 1008 -23.94 37.95 9.89
CA PRO A 1008 -24.78 36.78 10.15
C PRO A 1008 -24.04 35.50 9.77
N LYS A 1009 -24.38 34.38 10.42
CA LYS A 1009 -23.91 33.05 10.00
C LYS A 1009 -24.21 32.83 8.51
N PRO A 1010 -23.38 32.07 7.78
CA PRO A 1010 -23.84 31.46 6.54
C PRO A 1010 -25.12 30.68 6.84
N GLU A 1011 -26.18 30.91 6.05
CA GLU A 1011 -27.31 30.01 6.06
C GLU A 1011 -26.86 28.73 5.35
N ASP A 1012 -26.78 27.62 6.09
CA ASP A 1012 -26.63 26.29 5.50
C ASP A 1012 -27.79 26.09 4.54
N ASP A 1013 -27.54 25.95 3.22
CA ASP A 1013 -28.62 25.71 2.26
C ASP A 1013 -29.28 24.35 2.58
N PRO A 1014 -30.53 24.31 3.08
CA PRO A 1014 -31.18 23.06 3.47
C PRO A 1014 -31.53 22.18 2.26
N ASN A 1015 -31.38 22.72 1.04
CA ASN A 1015 -31.66 22.04 -0.22
C ASN A 1015 -30.40 21.46 -0.87
N ASP A 1016 -29.20 21.71 -0.34
CA ASP A 1016 -27.98 21.07 -0.82
C ASP A 1016 -28.12 19.52 -0.66
N PRO A 1017 -28.00 18.73 -1.75
CA PRO A 1017 -28.24 17.29 -1.71
C PRO A 1017 -27.28 16.54 -0.77
N ILE A 1018 -26.04 17.01 -0.65
CA ILE A 1018 -25.01 16.41 0.20
C ILE A 1018 -25.32 16.74 1.67
N ASN A 1019 -25.61 17.99 2.01
CA ASN A 1019 -25.98 18.38 3.38
C ASN A 1019 -27.25 17.67 3.83
N ARG A 1020 -28.25 17.52 2.96
CA ARG A 1020 -29.47 16.77 3.27
C ARG A 1020 -29.20 15.27 3.43
N PHE A 1021 -28.33 14.68 2.62
CA PHE A 1021 -27.89 13.29 2.81
C PHE A 1021 -27.16 13.12 4.14
N VAL A 1022 -26.16 13.97 4.44
CA VAL A 1022 -25.39 13.95 5.70
C VAL A 1022 -26.29 14.17 6.91
N ALA A 1023 -27.24 15.10 6.86
CA ALA A 1023 -28.21 15.32 7.93
C ALA A 1023 -29.11 14.08 8.17
N ASN A 1024 -29.63 13.47 7.11
CA ASN A 1024 -30.42 12.24 7.21
C ASN A 1024 -29.58 11.07 7.78
N GLN A 1025 -28.30 10.96 7.40
CA GLN A 1025 -27.41 9.93 7.94
C GLN A 1025 -27.04 10.19 9.41
N LEU A 1026 -26.83 11.45 9.80
CA LEU A 1026 -26.60 11.83 11.20
C LEU A 1026 -27.83 11.60 12.08
N GLU A 1027 -29.03 11.83 11.56
CA GLU A 1027 -30.29 11.52 12.24
C GLU A 1027 -30.54 10.00 12.31
N ARG A 1028 -30.10 9.26 11.29
CA ARG A 1028 -30.06 7.78 11.29
C ARG A 1028 -29.08 7.26 12.35
N ILE A 1029 -27.84 7.74 12.43
CA ILE A 1029 -26.86 7.38 13.48
C ILE A 1029 -27.46 7.63 14.87
N ARG A 1030 -27.98 8.84 15.12
CA ARG A 1030 -28.60 9.22 16.41
C ARG A 1030 -29.80 8.35 16.82
N SER A 1031 -30.37 7.58 15.90
CA SER A 1031 -31.44 6.60 16.20
C SER A 1031 -30.99 5.13 16.14
N ASN A 1032 -29.76 4.83 15.68
CA ASN A 1032 -29.31 3.48 15.34
C ASN A 1032 -27.86 3.13 15.79
N GLU A 1033 -27.22 3.76 16.78
CA GLU A 1033 -25.87 3.33 17.21
C GLU A 1033 -25.78 1.81 17.55
N ASP A 1034 -26.82 1.22 18.16
CA ASP A 1034 -26.94 -0.24 18.35
C ASP A 1034 -27.33 -1.02 17.07
N ARG A 1035 -27.96 -0.35 16.10
CA ARG A 1035 -28.56 -0.96 14.90
C ARG A 1035 -27.69 -0.87 13.65
N GLU A 1036 -26.77 0.07 13.57
CA GLU A 1036 -25.86 0.25 12.43
C GLU A 1036 -24.62 -0.64 12.55
N PHE A 1037 -24.09 -0.82 13.77
CA PHE A 1037 -23.18 -1.92 14.06
C PHE A 1037 -23.85 -3.27 13.77
N ALA A 1038 -25.15 -3.40 14.06
CA ALA A 1038 -25.94 -4.58 13.69
C ALA A 1038 -26.24 -4.68 12.18
N GLU A 1039 -26.42 -3.58 11.44
CA GLU A 1039 -26.61 -3.52 9.99
C GLU A 1039 -25.28 -3.69 9.22
N GLU A 1040 -24.12 -3.45 9.83
CA GLU A 1040 -22.83 -3.86 9.28
C GLU A 1040 -22.53 -5.34 9.59
N LEU A 1041 -22.94 -5.83 10.76
CA LEU A 1041 -23.02 -7.27 11.05
C LEU A 1041 -24.10 -7.98 10.20
N ALA A 1042 -25.08 -7.25 9.64
CA ALA A 1042 -26.07 -7.75 8.67
C ALA A 1042 -25.64 -7.54 7.21
N ALA A 1043 -24.82 -6.54 6.88
CA ALA A 1043 -24.11 -6.51 5.60
C ALA A 1043 -23.11 -7.70 5.49
N GLN A 1044 -22.76 -8.32 6.62
CA GLN A 1044 -22.08 -9.62 6.68
C GLN A 1044 -23.05 -10.82 6.65
N ASN A 1045 -24.35 -10.63 6.94
CA ASN A 1045 -25.44 -11.61 7.09
C ASN A 1045 -26.82 -11.06 6.59
N ASP A 1046 -26.98 -10.75 5.30
CA ASP A 1046 -28.31 -10.37 4.78
C ASP A 1046 -28.85 -11.44 3.85
N GLY A 1047 -29.81 -12.17 4.40
CA GLY A 1047 -30.75 -12.99 3.65
C GLY A 1047 -32.06 -12.24 3.47
N VAL A 1048 -32.29 -11.77 2.24
CA VAL A 1048 -33.58 -11.34 1.69
C VAL A 1048 -34.15 -10.02 2.24
N ASP A 1049 -34.21 -9.02 1.36
CA ASP A 1049 -35.41 -8.18 1.25
C ASP A 1049 -35.90 -8.16 -0.22
N GLU A 1050 -36.54 -9.25 -0.63
CA GLU A 1050 -37.45 -9.31 -1.77
C GLU A 1050 -38.61 -10.28 -1.47
N ARG A 1051 -39.76 -9.71 -1.13
CA ARG A 1051 -41.11 -10.31 -1.12
C ARG A 1051 -41.40 -11.40 -0.06
N GLU A 1052 -42.02 -10.99 1.05
CA GLU A 1052 -43.49 -11.06 1.19
C GLU A 1052 -44.02 -10.01 2.18
#